data_AF-A0AAE6FVC9-F1
#
_entry.id   AF-A0AAE6FVC9-F1
#
_cell.length_a   1.000
_cell.length_b   1.000
_cell.length_c   1.000
_cell.angle_alpha   90.00
_cell.angle_beta   90.00
_cell.angle_gamma   90.00
#
_symmetry.space_group_name_H-M   'P 1'
#
loop_
_entity.id
_entity.type
_entity.pdbx_description
1 polymer ?
#
loop_
_entity_poly.entity_id
_entity_poly.type
_entity_poly.pdbx_seq_one_letter_code
_entity_poly.pdbx_strand_id
1 'polypeptide(L)'
;MGLAVTVAVLLAATPTFVTRGDVTPEVGLRREAEAAWTALEARYVQEAGGVPAKPPASIVLQRGAALTPQRNGQGRPGLVELRQNTPGVLDERLRLALRHELAHQLLWWACPQSSEDRLFHEAFAVAVSGELPSWKEGPYLSLSRAASELAVAPEVDTPRARRALARLLNESTGFPPALSRRLRQCQDGARWASPLSIDELAGVGVREARPATVVVSRHSGEVLLSEGDVRRALPYGSVLKPFLYVAGAEHPTLPPRPGVPEWACGAGLPAKVDARTALLRSCNGYFLDWEARGSAPRAFGAWGPVLAAVGLTGLPEDMAEATGLRSTLAVSPWGVAQAYRLLAEARPDVVALLADNAARGTLAELPASKSLVGVATKTGTVRDAASRPQFGWIAAVDPDLVAVVVRPGAMPRQFADEVPKALARARKQAGLEAARVQVLGLLPPGDVEARCSGAGFALVEGVPRAGAETWAPLASLTQRGAAVCLGAPWRVRFPGGPEEGRDYAGVFITSEPPPYRPPPGVPTTPSAMKARRGSDFVFRTTRLQYAAGVVSAEDVTLTGEARVALARVVAHNEQHGHSRHPGRPVCDTTHCQAFRGTVRVRSEDAKALGLAPLKWRKWLTFSQGGEEPWRQARPRAEVERLLGRGLVSLRFEAGRVHYLRAETDGDATFDTARSVPCDLLRSGLKLPSCPRTASFNGESLMFEGRGRGHGEGLDVEAAKAAGSRSDAILEEAYGQ
;
A
#
# COMPACT_ATOMS: atom_id res chain seq x y z
N MET A 1 61.48 16.34 17.49
CA MET A 1 61.91 14.98 17.11
C MET A 1 60.72 14.06 17.38
N GLY A 2 60.00 13.48 16.43
CA GLY A 2 60.26 13.22 15.03
C GLY A 2 59.79 11.80 14.77
N LEU A 3 58.62 11.63 14.15
CA LEU A 3 58.23 10.47 13.34
C LEU A 3 56.96 10.86 12.60
N ALA A 4 57.16 11.51 11.47
CA ALA A 4 56.14 11.68 10.44
C ALA A 4 55.86 10.29 9.87
N VAL A 5 54.63 9.82 10.03
CA VAL A 5 54.10 8.70 9.25
C VAL A 5 53.81 9.25 7.86
N THR A 6 54.77 9.09 6.97
CA THR A 6 54.61 9.33 5.54
C THR A 6 53.60 8.30 5.03
N VAL A 7 52.34 8.72 4.84
CA VAL A 7 51.41 7.99 3.98
C VAL A 7 51.94 8.14 2.56
N ALA A 8 52.78 7.19 2.15
CA ALA A 8 53.16 7.04 0.76
C ALA A 8 51.92 6.62 -0.02
N VAL A 9 51.23 7.59 -0.61
CA VAL A 9 50.31 7.33 -1.72
C VAL A 9 51.19 6.79 -2.86
N LEU A 10 51.25 5.47 -3.00
CA LEU A 10 51.72 4.82 -4.22
C LEU A 10 50.74 5.22 -5.34
N LEU A 11 51.00 6.35 -5.99
CA LEU A 11 50.39 6.68 -7.27
C LEU A 11 50.77 5.55 -8.23
N ALA A 12 49.79 4.73 -8.62
CA ALA A 12 49.95 3.85 -9.78
C ALA A 12 50.40 4.73 -10.95
N ALA A 13 51.50 4.37 -11.60
CA ALA A 13 52.09 5.20 -12.65
C ALA A 13 51.14 5.25 -13.86
N THR A 14 50.66 6.42 -14.26
CA THR A 14 49.95 6.61 -15.54
C THR A 14 50.87 6.13 -16.69
N PRO A 15 50.37 5.37 -17.69
CA PRO A 15 51.19 4.97 -18.82
C PRO A 15 51.66 6.21 -19.59
N THR A 16 52.86 6.11 -20.16
CA THR A 16 53.32 7.14 -21.09
C THR A 16 52.58 7.00 -22.41
N PHE A 17 51.81 8.02 -22.80
CA PHE A 17 51.11 8.07 -24.09
C PHE A 17 52.00 8.67 -25.17
N VAL A 18 52.31 7.87 -26.19
CA VAL A 18 53.19 8.26 -27.31
C VAL A 18 52.34 8.48 -28.57
N THR A 19 52.42 9.66 -29.17
CA THR A 19 51.78 9.96 -30.47
C THR A 19 52.84 9.98 -31.57
N ARG A 20 52.48 9.56 -32.80
CA ARG A 20 53.36 9.64 -33.99
C ARG A 20 53.11 10.88 -34.86
N GLY A 21 52.35 11.85 -34.34
CA GLY A 21 51.97 13.09 -35.03
C GLY A 21 50.92 12.94 -36.13
N ASP A 22 50.32 11.77 -36.23
CA ASP A 22 49.32 11.42 -37.24
C ASP A 22 47.87 11.61 -36.77
N VAL A 23 47.64 11.80 -35.46
CA VAL A 23 46.36 12.24 -34.86
C VAL A 23 46.58 13.56 -34.12
N THR A 24 45.86 14.62 -34.50
CA THR A 24 46.09 15.99 -33.99
C THR A 24 44.82 16.63 -33.41
N PRO A 25 44.87 17.46 -32.36
CA PRO A 25 46.06 17.97 -31.69
C PRO A 25 46.62 16.97 -30.67
N GLU A 26 47.91 16.69 -30.75
CA GLU A 26 48.57 15.69 -29.90
C GLU A 26 48.46 16.01 -28.40
N VAL A 27 48.65 17.28 -28.02
CA VAL A 27 48.56 17.71 -26.62
C VAL A 27 47.16 17.47 -26.06
N GLY A 28 46.12 17.79 -26.85
CA GLY A 28 44.73 17.55 -26.46
C GLY A 28 44.42 16.05 -26.34
N LEU A 29 44.92 15.25 -27.28
CA LEU A 29 44.73 13.79 -27.29
C LEU A 29 45.40 13.12 -26.08
N ARG A 30 46.66 13.48 -25.77
CA ARG A 30 47.38 12.94 -24.61
C ARG A 30 46.71 13.35 -23.30
N ARG A 31 46.29 14.60 -23.17
CA ARG A 31 45.55 15.08 -21.98
C ARG A 31 44.24 14.31 -21.78
N GLU A 32 43.49 14.05 -22.85
CA GLU A 32 42.28 13.23 -22.78
C GLU A 32 42.60 11.79 -22.38
N ALA A 33 43.67 11.21 -22.93
CA ALA A 33 44.10 9.85 -22.62
C ALA A 33 44.52 9.69 -21.15
N GLU A 34 45.29 10.65 -20.62
CA GLU A 34 45.70 10.69 -19.22
C GLU A 34 44.49 10.82 -18.29
N ALA A 35 43.58 11.75 -18.57
CA ALA A 35 42.36 11.93 -17.78
C ALA A 35 41.46 10.68 -17.81
N ALA A 36 41.29 10.08 -18.99
CA ALA A 36 40.54 8.84 -19.16
C ALA A 36 41.18 7.69 -18.38
N TRP A 37 42.50 7.53 -18.45
CA TRP A 37 43.22 6.50 -17.71
C TRP A 37 43.04 6.64 -16.20
N THR A 38 43.20 7.85 -15.66
CA THR A 38 42.97 8.11 -14.23
C THR A 38 41.54 7.75 -13.81
N ALA A 39 40.54 8.07 -14.62
CA ALA A 39 39.15 7.70 -14.34
C ALA A 39 38.92 6.18 -14.39
N LEU A 40 39.56 5.49 -15.35
CA LEU A 40 39.51 4.04 -15.51
C LEU A 40 40.17 3.32 -14.33
N GLU A 41 41.34 3.76 -13.89
CA GLU A 41 42.03 3.21 -12.72
C GLU A 41 41.22 3.43 -11.44
N ALA A 42 40.68 4.63 -11.24
CA ALA A 42 39.82 4.92 -10.10
C ALA A 42 38.60 3.97 -10.08
N ARG A 43 37.99 3.72 -11.24
CA ARG A 43 36.91 2.74 -11.38
C ARG A 43 37.38 1.32 -11.10
N TYR A 44 38.52 0.90 -11.65
CA TYR A 44 39.10 -0.42 -11.37
C TYR A 44 39.30 -0.62 -9.87
N VAL A 45 39.97 0.31 -9.20
CA VAL A 45 40.26 0.23 -7.76
C VAL A 45 38.96 0.14 -6.94
N GLN A 46 37.96 0.95 -7.30
CA GLN A 46 36.65 0.93 -6.65
C GLN A 46 35.97 -0.43 -6.74
N GLU A 47 36.00 -1.08 -7.91
CA GLU A 47 35.23 -2.30 -8.17
C GLU A 47 36.00 -3.59 -7.84
N ALA A 48 37.31 -3.59 -8.08
CA ALA A 48 38.24 -4.69 -7.84
C ALA A 48 38.73 -4.77 -6.38
N GLY A 49 38.64 -3.67 -5.62
CA GLY A 49 39.04 -3.63 -4.21
C GLY A 49 40.55 -3.50 -3.97
N GLY A 50 41.33 -3.15 -5.00
CA GLY A 50 42.78 -2.96 -4.89
C GLY A 50 43.40 -2.32 -6.13
N VAL A 51 44.65 -1.86 -5.99
CA VAL A 51 45.44 -1.33 -7.12
C VAL A 51 46.07 -2.47 -7.92
N PRO A 52 46.19 -2.33 -9.25
CA PRO A 52 46.97 -3.26 -10.06
C PRO A 52 48.42 -3.39 -9.59
N ALA A 53 48.99 -4.59 -9.66
CA ALA A 53 50.26 -4.92 -9.01
C ALA A 53 51.53 -4.49 -9.77
N LYS A 54 51.43 -4.13 -11.06
CA LYS A 54 52.57 -3.81 -11.94
C LYS A 54 52.36 -2.45 -12.59
N PRO A 55 53.39 -1.62 -12.84
CA PRO A 55 53.21 -0.38 -13.60
C PRO A 55 52.76 -0.69 -15.06
N PRO A 56 51.95 0.18 -15.68
CA PRO A 56 51.51 0.00 -17.06
C PRO A 56 52.62 0.34 -18.05
N ALA A 57 52.62 -0.37 -19.18
CA ALA A 57 53.52 -0.10 -20.30
C ALA A 57 53.08 1.15 -21.07
N SER A 58 53.99 1.73 -21.85
CA SER A 58 53.66 2.84 -22.75
C SER A 58 52.61 2.44 -23.78
N ILE A 59 51.69 3.36 -24.10
CA ILE A 59 50.62 3.16 -25.07
C ILE A 59 50.85 4.10 -26.26
N VAL A 60 50.92 3.53 -27.46
CA VAL A 60 51.04 4.30 -28.70
C VAL A 60 49.64 4.67 -29.20
N LEU A 61 49.41 5.96 -29.46
CA LEU A 61 48.20 6.51 -30.07
C LEU A 61 48.52 6.91 -31.52
N GLN A 62 47.85 6.30 -32.50
CA GLN A 62 48.10 6.57 -33.91
C GLN A 62 46.82 6.63 -34.75
N ARG A 63 46.93 7.08 -36.00
CA ARG A 63 45.79 7.20 -36.92
C ARG A 63 45.51 5.85 -37.58
N GLY A 64 44.29 5.35 -37.43
CA GLY A 64 43.85 4.11 -38.07
C GLY A 64 43.47 4.33 -39.54
N ALA A 65 44.45 4.30 -40.45
CA ALA A 65 44.23 4.53 -41.89
C ALA A 65 43.34 3.46 -42.55
N ALA A 66 43.28 2.25 -42.00
CA ALA A 66 42.49 1.13 -42.51
C ALA A 66 41.15 0.91 -41.79
N LEU A 67 40.73 1.82 -40.90
CA LEU A 67 39.47 1.68 -40.16
C LEU A 67 38.26 1.98 -41.06
N THR A 68 37.26 1.11 -41.01
CA THR A 68 36.03 1.25 -41.80
C THR A 68 35.19 2.45 -41.34
N PRO A 69 34.26 2.94 -42.18
CA PRO A 69 33.34 4.03 -41.83
C PRO A 69 32.58 3.85 -40.50
N GLN A 70 32.34 2.61 -40.11
CA GLN A 70 31.58 2.19 -38.94
C GLN A 70 32.45 2.01 -37.69
N ARG A 71 33.78 2.02 -37.80
CA ARG A 71 34.73 1.79 -36.70
C ARG A 71 35.53 3.06 -36.37
N ASN A 72 35.46 3.49 -35.11
CA ASN A 72 36.07 4.76 -34.65
C ASN A 72 37.41 4.58 -33.96
N GLY A 73 37.64 3.38 -33.44
CA GLY A 73 38.85 2.99 -32.75
C GLY A 73 39.12 1.49 -32.92
N GLN A 74 40.37 1.12 -32.70
CA GLN A 74 40.79 -0.26 -32.51
C GLN A 74 42.02 -0.31 -31.59
N GLY A 75 41.92 -1.11 -30.54
CA GLY A 75 43.01 -1.43 -29.65
C GLY A 75 43.69 -2.76 -29.97
N ARG A 76 45.00 -2.82 -29.71
CA ARG A 76 45.78 -4.04 -29.44
C ARG A 76 46.66 -3.74 -28.22
N PRO A 77 47.13 -4.73 -27.44
CA PRO A 77 47.98 -4.45 -26.28
C PRO A 77 49.13 -3.47 -26.61
N GLY A 78 49.15 -2.31 -25.96
CA GLY A 78 50.14 -1.23 -26.15
C GLY A 78 49.89 -0.28 -27.35
N LEU A 79 48.82 -0.45 -28.13
CA LEU A 79 48.51 0.33 -29.32
C LEU A 79 47.02 0.68 -29.42
N VAL A 80 46.71 1.94 -29.65
CA VAL A 80 45.35 2.43 -29.96
C VAL A 80 45.38 3.16 -31.30
N GLU A 81 44.58 2.67 -32.23
CA GLU A 81 44.37 3.29 -33.54
C GLU A 81 43.04 4.02 -33.55
N LEU A 82 43.05 5.31 -33.90
CA LEU A 82 41.87 6.16 -33.90
C LEU A 82 41.55 6.67 -35.29
N ARG A 83 40.25 6.73 -35.62
CA ARG A 83 39.79 7.31 -36.88
C ARG A 83 39.47 8.79 -36.69
N GLN A 84 40.41 9.63 -37.09
CA GLN A 84 40.21 11.07 -37.18
C GLN A 84 39.67 11.47 -38.56
N ASN A 85 38.43 11.98 -38.58
CA ASN A 85 37.78 12.48 -39.79
C ASN A 85 38.30 13.86 -40.19
N THR A 86 38.50 14.74 -39.21
CA THR A 86 38.96 16.12 -39.40
C THR A 86 40.28 16.33 -38.65
N PRO A 87 41.43 16.51 -39.34
CA PRO A 87 42.70 16.83 -38.70
C PRO A 87 42.59 18.07 -37.82
N GLY A 88 43.29 18.09 -36.68
CA GLY A 88 43.29 19.21 -35.74
C GLY A 88 42.04 19.33 -34.87
N VAL A 89 41.04 18.45 -35.03
CA VAL A 89 39.80 18.47 -34.25
C VAL A 89 39.68 17.20 -33.42
N LEU A 90 39.52 17.38 -32.10
CA LEU A 90 39.23 16.33 -31.14
C LEU A 90 37.73 16.37 -30.77
N ASP A 91 36.89 15.84 -31.67
CA ASP A 91 35.44 15.75 -31.48
C ASP A 91 35.04 14.68 -30.45
N GLU A 92 33.78 14.70 -30.00
CA GLU A 92 33.31 13.76 -28.97
C GLU A 92 33.35 12.30 -29.43
N ARG A 93 33.16 12.04 -30.74
CA ARG A 93 33.23 10.69 -31.31
C ARG A 93 34.64 10.11 -31.17
N LEU A 94 35.67 10.93 -31.41
CA LEU A 94 37.08 10.56 -31.27
C LEU A 94 37.46 10.38 -29.79
N ARG A 95 36.98 11.26 -28.90
CA ARG A 95 37.17 11.14 -27.44
C ARG A 95 36.55 9.86 -26.89
N LEU A 96 35.31 9.57 -27.27
CA LEU A 96 34.59 8.37 -26.87
C LEU A 96 35.34 7.11 -27.31
N ALA A 97 35.79 7.07 -28.58
CA ALA A 97 36.58 5.96 -29.10
C ALA A 97 37.90 5.78 -28.33
N LEU A 98 38.61 6.87 -28.02
CA LEU A 98 39.82 6.81 -27.19
C LEU A 98 39.52 6.23 -25.80
N ARG A 99 38.51 6.74 -25.09
CA ARG A 99 38.12 6.23 -23.75
C ARG A 99 37.77 4.74 -23.81
N HIS A 100 37.04 4.31 -24.84
CA HIS A 100 36.66 2.92 -25.07
C HIS A 100 37.88 2.01 -25.25
N GLU A 101 38.79 2.36 -26.16
CA GLU A 101 39.97 1.55 -26.43
C GLU A 101 40.95 1.55 -25.24
N LEU A 102 41.04 2.64 -24.48
CA LEU A 102 41.83 2.68 -23.25
C LEU A 102 41.27 1.77 -22.15
N ALA A 103 39.96 1.55 -22.10
CA ALA A 103 39.37 0.57 -21.20
C ALA A 103 39.85 -0.85 -21.51
N HIS A 104 40.01 -1.19 -22.79
CA HIS A 104 40.63 -2.46 -23.20
C HIS A 104 42.11 -2.54 -22.81
N GLN A 105 42.88 -1.46 -22.99
CA GLN A 105 44.28 -1.39 -22.55
C GLN A 105 44.43 -1.61 -21.05
N LEU A 106 43.55 -1.00 -20.25
CA LEU A 106 43.50 -1.19 -18.80
C LEU A 106 43.29 -2.67 -18.47
N LEU A 107 42.32 -3.34 -19.09
CA LEU A 107 42.05 -4.75 -18.81
C LEU A 107 43.18 -5.67 -19.26
N TRP A 108 43.80 -5.45 -20.42
CA TRP A 108 44.96 -6.24 -20.85
C TRP A 108 46.14 -6.13 -19.88
N TRP A 109 46.30 -4.96 -19.25
CA TRP A 109 47.34 -4.72 -18.27
C TRP A 109 46.99 -5.24 -16.87
N ALA A 110 45.83 -4.87 -16.33
CA ALA A 110 45.41 -5.18 -14.96
C ALA A 110 44.84 -6.59 -14.81
N CYS A 111 44.27 -7.15 -15.88
CA CYS A 111 43.70 -8.50 -15.90
C CYS A 111 44.07 -9.27 -17.18
N PRO A 112 45.36 -9.61 -17.38
CA PRO A 112 45.81 -10.32 -18.59
C PRO A 112 45.12 -11.69 -18.78
N GLN A 113 44.65 -12.32 -17.69
CA GLN A 113 43.89 -13.57 -17.71
C GLN A 113 42.54 -13.45 -18.42
N SER A 114 42.00 -12.23 -18.56
CA SER A 114 40.72 -11.96 -19.22
C SER A 114 40.86 -11.64 -20.71
N SER A 115 42.08 -11.68 -21.27
CA SER A 115 42.37 -11.24 -22.64
C SER A 115 41.57 -11.95 -23.74
N GLU A 116 41.11 -13.19 -23.50
CA GLU A 116 40.25 -13.96 -24.41
C GLU A 116 38.75 -13.77 -24.12
N ASP A 117 38.38 -13.13 -23.01
CA ASP A 117 37.00 -12.88 -22.59
C ASP A 117 36.46 -11.60 -23.25
N ARG A 118 36.14 -11.72 -24.53
CA ARG A 118 35.72 -10.58 -25.35
C ARG A 118 34.46 -9.88 -24.83
N LEU A 119 33.48 -10.64 -24.32
CA LEU A 119 32.25 -10.06 -23.78
C LEU A 119 32.55 -9.24 -22.52
N PHE A 120 33.43 -9.72 -21.63
CA PHE A 120 33.87 -8.96 -20.46
C PHE A 120 34.57 -7.65 -20.87
N HIS A 121 35.49 -7.73 -21.84
CA HIS A 121 36.19 -6.58 -22.37
C HIS A 121 35.24 -5.51 -22.94
N GLU A 122 34.33 -5.91 -23.84
CA GLU A 122 33.39 -4.97 -24.45
C GLU A 122 32.37 -4.44 -23.44
N ALA A 123 31.89 -5.27 -22.52
CA ALA A 123 30.97 -4.86 -21.46
C ALA A 123 31.61 -3.83 -20.53
N PHE A 124 32.86 -4.06 -20.12
CA PHE A 124 33.63 -3.10 -19.32
C PHE A 124 33.82 -1.80 -20.08
N ALA A 125 34.32 -1.85 -21.31
CA ALA A 125 34.60 -0.67 -22.12
C ALA A 125 33.35 0.20 -22.34
N VAL A 126 32.21 -0.40 -22.72
CA VAL A 126 30.93 0.31 -22.86
C VAL A 126 30.48 0.95 -21.54
N ALA A 127 30.65 0.24 -20.42
CA ALA A 127 30.21 0.70 -19.10
C ALA A 127 31.00 1.92 -18.58
N VAL A 128 32.26 2.10 -19.00
CA VAL A 128 33.17 3.12 -18.46
C VAL A 128 33.52 4.24 -19.45
N SER A 129 33.36 4.02 -20.75
CA SER A 129 33.77 4.99 -21.79
C SER A 129 32.84 6.21 -21.90
N GLY A 130 31.64 6.12 -21.32
CA GLY A 130 30.55 7.08 -21.53
C GLY A 130 29.69 6.77 -22.76
N GLU A 131 29.87 5.59 -23.38
CA GLU A 131 29.16 5.19 -24.59
C GLU A 131 27.69 4.80 -24.33
N LEU A 132 27.37 4.27 -23.13
CA LEU A 132 26.04 3.78 -22.77
C LEU A 132 24.84 4.69 -23.14
N PRO A 133 24.86 6.01 -22.87
CA PRO A 133 23.75 6.89 -23.19
C PRO A 133 23.44 6.95 -24.69
N SER A 134 24.47 6.89 -25.56
CA SER A 134 24.30 6.97 -27.01
C SER A 134 23.49 5.79 -27.60
N TRP A 135 23.46 4.66 -26.89
CA TRP A 135 22.72 3.47 -27.29
C TRP A 135 21.30 3.40 -26.71
N LYS A 136 20.93 4.35 -25.83
CA LYS A 136 19.55 4.47 -25.31
C LYS A 136 18.60 5.04 -26.36
N GLU A 137 19.11 5.71 -27.38
CA GLU A 137 18.31 6.26 -28.47
C GLU A 137 17.87 5.17 -29.47
N GLY A 138 16.55 5.02 -29.64
CA GLY A 138 15.92 4.12 -30.61
C GLY A 138 14.76 3.29 -30.05
N PRO A 139 14.20 2.37 -30.85
CA PRO A 139 13.14 1.46 -30.40
C PRO A 139 13.60 0.61 -29.21
N TYR A 140 12.73 0.43 -28.22
CA TYR A 140 13.00 -0.44 -27.09
C TYR A 140 13.37 -1.86 -27.56
N LEU A 141 14.40 -2.43 -26.92
CA LEU A 141 14.87 -3.79 -27.16
C LEU A 141 14.61 -4.62 -25.90
N SER A 142 13.79 -5.67 -26.01
CA SER A 142 13.55 -6.59 -24.90
C SER A 142 14.84 -7.29 -24.47
N LEU A 143 14.92 -7.67 -23.19
CA LEU A 143 16.08 -8.37 -22.64
C LEU A 143 16.41 -9.65 -23.42
N SER A 144 15.38 -10.43 -23.77
CA SER A 144 15.57 -11.68 -24.52
C SER A 144 16.03 -11.47 -25.95
N ARG A 145 15.57 -10.39 -26.61
CA ARG A 145 16.09 -10.01 -27.92
C ARG A 145 17.51 -9.54 -27.81
N ALA A 146 17.83 -8.66 -26.87
CA ALA A 146 19.20 -8.20 -26.64
C ALA A 146 20.15 -9.38 -26.42
N ALA A 147 19.76 -10.35 -25.60
CA ALA A 147 20.50 -11.59 -25.41
C ALA A 147 20.67 -12.39 -26.72
N SER A 148 19.60 -12.54 -27.50
CA SER A 148 19.64 -13.25 -28.79
C SER A 148 20.53 -12.54 -29.81
N GLU A 149 20.46 -11.21 -29.91
CA GLU A 149 21.31 -10.42 -30.79
C GLU A 149 22.79 -10.57 -30.46
N LEU A 150 23.13 -10.54 -29.16
CA LEU A 150 24.50 -10.74 -28.73
C LEU A 150 24.99 -12.17 -28.90
N ALA A 151 24.11 -13.17 -28.74
CA ALA A 151 24.47 -14.55 -29.01
C ALA A 151 24.82 -14.79 -30.48
N VAL A 152 24.16 -14.06 -31.40
CA VAL A 152 24.42 -14.14 -32.85
C VAL A 152 25.65 -13.32 -33.26
N ALA A 153 25.96 -12.24 -32.54
CA ALA A 153 27.09 -11.35 -32.83
C ALA A 153 27.95 -11.11 -31.56
N PRO A 154 28.69 -12.14 -31.08
CA PRO A 154 29.45 -12.07 -29.84
C PRO A 154 30.64 -11.11 -29.91
N GLU A 155 31.07 -10.75 -31.11
CA GLU A 155 32.19 -9.84 -31.35
C GLU A 155 31.86 -8.36 -31.04
N VAL A 156 30.57 -8.04 -30.84
CA VAL A 156 30.01 -6.71 -30.54
C VAL A 156 30.51 -5.61 -31.50
N ASP A 157 30.72 -5.97 -32.75
CA ASP A 157 31.26 -5.11 -33.81
C ASP A 157 30.19 -4.39 -34.64
N THR A 158 28.93 -4.81 -34.51
CA THR A 158 27.79 -4.16 -35.17
C THR A 158 27.07 -3.18 -34.24
N PRO A 159 26.44 -2.11 -34.79
CA PRO A 159 25.59 -1.22 -33.99
C PRO A 159 24.44 -1.95 -33.27
N ARG A 160 23.93 -3.04 -33.85
CA ARG A 160 22.86 -3.85 -33.27
C ARG A 160 23.35 -4.62 -32.04
N ALA A 161 24.52 -5.24 -32.13
CA ALA A 161 25.16 -5.93 -31.01
C ALA A 161 25.57 -4.94 -29.90
N ARG A 162 26.13 -3.78 -30.26
CA ARG A 162 26.44 -2.69 -29.31
C ARG A 162 25.20 -2.22 -28.55
N ARG A 163 24.10 -1.96 -29.25
CA ARG A 163 22.81 -1.61 -28.62
C ARG A 163 22.29 -2.71 -27.71
N ALA A 164 22.43 -3.97 -28.11
CA ALA A 164 22.06 -5.12 -27.30
C ALA A 164 22.90 -5.25 -26.02
N LEU A 165 24.21 -4.99 -26.09
CA LEU A 165 25.10 -4.94 -24.92
C LEU A 165 24.74 -3.80 -23.99
N ALA A 166 24.55 -2.58 -24.51
CA ALA A 166 24.12 -1.45 -23.71
C ALA A 166 22.78 -1.71 -23.01
N ARG A 167 21.85 -2.41 -23.68
CA ARG A 167 20.59 -2.84 -23.08
C ARG A 167 20.78 -3.81 -21.91
N LEU A 168 21.69 -4.79 -22.01
CA LEU A 168 22.00 -5.71 -20.90
C LEU A 168 22.62 -4.97 -19.71
N LEU A 169 23.56 -4.07 -19.98
CA LEU A 169 24.25 -3.29 -18.95
C LEU A 169 23.28 -2.41 -18.14
N ASN A 170 22.19 -1.96 -18.76
CA ASN A 170 21.13 -1.18 -18.09
C ASN A 170 20.22 -2.02 -17.16
N GLU A 171 20.37 -3.35 -17.04
CA GLU A 171 19.61 -4.14 -16.04
C GLU A 171 20.12 -3.93 -14.60
N SER A 172 21.28 -3.30 -14.43
CA SER A 172 21.85 -2.97 -13.12
C SER A 172 21.77 -1.47 -12.85
N THR A 173 21.43 -1.10 -11.62
CA THR A 173 21.60 0.27 -11.13
C THR A 173 23.07 0.48 -10.79
N GLY A 174 23.76 1.36 -11.52
CA GLY A 174 25.19 1.62 -11.33
C GLY A 174 26.08 0.65 -12.09
N PHE A 175 27.30 0.41 -11.59
CA PHE A 175 28.26 -0.46 -12.26
C PHE A 175 27.83 -1.94 -12.15
N PRO A 176 27.85 -2.72 -13.26
CA PRO A 176 27.29 -4.08 -13.25
C PRO A 176 28.02 -5.03 -12.29
N PRO A 177 27.32 -5.68 -11.34
CA PRO A 177 27.95 -6.56 -10.34
C PRO A 177 28.73 -7.74 -10.95
N ALA A 178 28.33 -8.20 -12.13
CA ALA A 178 29.06 -9.25 -12.85
C ALA A 178 30.46 -8.79 -13.24
N LEU A 179 30.61 -7.54 -13.69
CA LEU A 179 31.91 -6.95 -14.01
C LEU A 179 32.74 -6.75 -12.75
N SER A 180 32.18 -6.24 -11.65
CA SER A 180 32.91 -6.12 -10.38
C SER A 180 33.40 -7.47 -9.86
N ARG A 181 32.60 -8.54 -10.00
CA ARG A 181 33.04 -9.90 -9.62
C ARG A 181 34.24 -10.36 -10.45
N ARG A 182 34.22 -10.15 -11.77
CA ARG A 182 35.35 -10.51 -12.64
C ARG A 182 36.59 -9.68 -12.31
N LEU A 183 36.45 -8.36 -12.09
CA LEU A 183 37.54 -7.50 -11.67
C LEU A 183 38.17 -7.93 -10.33
N ARG A 184 37.36 -8.32 -9.34
CA ARG A 184 37.88 -8.88 -8.07
C ARG A 184 38.63 -10.19 -8.27
N GLN A 185 38.10 -11.10 -9.10
CA GLN A 185 38.80 -12.35 -9.42
C GLN A 185 40.16 -12.10 -10.07
N CYS A 186 40.24 -11.10 -10.96
CA CYS A 186 41.52 -10.65 -11.54
C CYS A 186 42.49 -10.19 -10.45
N GLN A 187 42.02 -9.34 -9.53
CA GLN A 187 42.82 -8.78 -8.43
C GLN A 187 43.35 -9.87 -7.49
N ASP A 188 42.53 -10.89 -7.22
CA ASP A 188 42.89 -12.03 -6.37
C ASP A 188 43.80 -13.05 -7.09
N GLY A 189 44.11 -12.81 -8.37
CA GLY A 189 44.94 -13.71 -9.19
C GLY A 189 44.22 -15.01 -9.60
N ALA A 190 42.90 -15.09 -9.42
CA ALA A 190 42.10 -16.26 -9.76
C ALA A 190 41.95 -16.37 -11.28
N ARG A 191 42.16 -17.58 -11.83
CA ARG A 191 41.78 -17.91 -13.20
C ARG A 191 40.33 -18.38 -13.20
N TRP A 192 39.49 -17.86 -14.09
CA TRP A 192 38.13 -18.36 -14.27
C TRP A 192 38.04 -19.35 -15.43
N ALA A 193 37.32 -20.45 -15.22
CA ALA A 193 37.23 -21.57 -16.16
C ALA A 193 36.34 -21.30 -17.39
N SER A 194 35.46 -20.30 -17.32
CA SER A 194 34.56 -19.93 -18.40
C SER A 194 34.46 -18.40 -18.58
N PRO A 195 34.42 -17.91 -19.84
CA PRO A 195 34.16 -16.50 -20.13
C PRO A 195 32.88 -15.99 -19.49
N LEU A 196 32.77 -14.67 -19.36
CA LEU A 196 31.54 -13.99 -18.95
C LEU A 196 30.39 -14.40 -19.88
N SER A 197 29.31 -14.90 -19.30
CA SER A 197 28.10 -15.24 -20.06
C SER A 197 27.11 -14.07 -20.12
N ILE A 198 26.23 -14.09 -21.12
CA ILE A 198 25.13 -13.12 -21.25
C ILE A 198 24.22 -13.15 -20.01
N ASP A 199 23.92 -14.34 -19.48
CA ASP A 199 23.09 -14.50 -18.28
C ASP A 199 23.72 -13.89 -17.03
N GLU A 200 25.03 -14.07 -16.85
CA GLU A 200 25.78 -13.42 -15.77
C GLU A 200 25.73 -11.90 -15.90
N LEU A 201 25.97 -11.37 -17.11
CA LEU A 201 26.01 -9.93 -17.38
C LEU A 201 24.63 -9.27 -17.22
N ALA A 202 23.57 -9.95 -17.65
CA ALA A 202 22.20 -9.50 -17.47
C ALA A 202 21.82 -9.35 -15.98
N GLY A 203 22.61 -9.90 -15.06
CA GLY A 203 22.33 -9.86 -13.62
C GLY A 203 21.14 -10.74 -13.24
N VAL A 204 20.81 -11.72 -14.10
CA VAL A 204 19.60 -12.54 -14.03
C VAL A 204 19.90 -13.92 -13.44
N GLY A 205 20.89 -14.00 -12.56
CA GLY A 205 20.95 -15.13 -11.63
C GLY A 205 19.57 -15.29 -10.98
N VAL A 206 19.08 -16.53 -10.87
CA VAL A 206 17.81 -16.83 -10.20
C VAL A 206 17.87 -16.15 -8.84
N ARG A 207 17.15 -15.03 -8.68
CA ARG A 207 17.01 -14.38 -7.38
C ARG A 207 16.17 -15.34 -6.57
N GLU A 208 16.84 -16.22 -5.80
CA GLU A 208 16.15 -17.19 -4.96
C GLU A 208 15.15 -16.45 -4.09
N ALA A 209 13.87 -16.64 -4.38
CA ALA A 209 12.77 -16.12 -3.59
C ALA A 209 11.85 -17.29 -3.28
N ARG A 210 11.22 -17.25 -2.12
CA ARG A 210 10.19 -18.22 -1.77
C ARG A 210 8.84 -17.75 -2.34
N PRO A 211 7.90 -18.67 -2.60
CA PRO A 211 6.51 -18.30 -2.83
C PRO A 211 6.01 -17.37 -1.73
N ALA A 212 5.18 -16.39 -2.10
CA ALA A 212 4.57 -15.48 -1.15
C ALA A 212 3.07 -15.33 -1.42
N THR A 213 2.28 -15.28 -0.36
CA THR A 213 0.84 -15.01 -0.41
C THR A 213 0.50 -14.06 0.73
N VAL A 214 -0.13 -12.92 0.42
CA VAL A 214 -0.63 -11.99 1.42
C VAL A 214 -2.08 -11.62 1.10
N VAL A 215 -2.93 -11.57 2.13
CA VAL A 215 -4.30 -11.07 2.03
C VAL A 215 -4.51 -10.02 3.10
N VAL A 216 -5.00 -8.84 2.71
CA VAL A 216 -5.31 -7.75 3.63
C VAL A 216 -6.77 -7.33 3.51
N SER A 217 -7.36 -6.88 4.62
CA SER A 217 -8.67 -6.23 4.60
C SER A 217 -8.59 -4.88 3.87
N ARG A 218 -9.50 -4.64 2.93
CA ARG A 218 -9.67 -3.32 2.30
C ARG A 218 -10.09 -2.28 3.31
N HIS A 219 -10.95 -2.67 4.26
CA HIS A 219 -11.58 -1.75 5.19
C HIS A 219 -10.60 -1.38 6.32
N SER A 220 -10.10 -2.35 7.08
CA SER A 220 -9.21 -2.08 8.23
C SER A 220 -7.72 -1.98 7.89
N GLY A 221 -7.27 -2.58 6.77
CA GLY A 221 -5.85 -2.71 6.44
C GLY A 221 -5.13 -3.86 7.17
N GLU A 222 -5.85 -4.63 7.98
CA GLU A 222 -5.35 -5.79 8.72
C GLU A 222 -4.86 -6.89 7.77
N VAL A 223 -3.75 -7.53 8.13
CA VAL A 223 -3.20 -8.69 7.40
C VAL A 223 -3.91 -9.96 7.89
N LEU A 224 -4.72 -10.57 7.03
CA LEU A 224 -5.55 -11.75 7.34
C LEU A 224 -4.86 -13.07 6.96
N LEU A 225 -3.96 -13.02 5.99
CA LEU A 225 -3.12 -14.14 5.58
C LEU A 225 -1.73 -13.61 5.22
N SER A 226 -0.68 -14.28 5.67
CA SER A 226 0.71 -13.97 5.35
C SER A 226 1.53 -15.26 5.31
N GLU A 227 1.95 -15.67 4.12
CA GLU A 227 2.72 -16.90 3.90
C GLU A 227 3.96 -16.60 3.06
N GLY A 228 5.09 -17.18 3.47
CA GLY A 228 6.37 -16.99 2.79
C GLY A 228 6.93 -15.57 2.96
N ASP A 229 7.70 -15.12 1.96
CA ASP A 229 8.49 -13.89 2.05
C ASP A 229 7.71 -12.67 1.52
N VAL A 230 6.66 -12.27 2.24
CA VAL A 230 5.75 -11.20 1.81
C VAL A 230 6.33 -9.79 1.92
N ARG A 231 7.46 -9.63 2.61
CA ARG A 231 8.10 -8.32 2.87
C ARG A 231 9.31 -8.07 1.97
N ARG A 232 9.91 -9.09 1.37
CA ARG A 232 11.02 -8.91 0.45
C ARG A 232 10.57 -8.23 -0.84
N ALA A 233 11.29 -7.16 -1.21
CA ALA A 233 11.10 -6.50 -2.48
C ALA A 233 11.60 -7.38 -3.62
N LEU A 234 10.75 -7.58 -4.63
CA LEU A 234 11.04 -8.36 -5.83
C LEU A 234 10.67 -7.53 -7.07
N PRO A 235 11.31 -7.75 -8.23
CA PRO A 235 10.87 -7.14 -9.48
C PRO A 235 9.40 -7.48 -9.74
N TYR A 236 8.63 -6.47 -10.12
CA TYR A 236 7.15 -6.51 -10.04
C TYR A 236 6.46 -6.78 -11.39
N GLY A 237 7.23 -6.77 -12.48
CA GLY A 237 6.69 -6.93 -13.84
C GLY A 237 5.54 -5.96 -14.10
N SER A 238 4.50 -6.42 -14.79
CA SER A 238 3.35 -5.55 -15.12
C SER A 238 2.30 -5.36 -14.03
N VAL A 239 2.54 -5.77 -12.77
CA VAL A 239 1.54 -5.68 -11.71
C VAL A 239 1.25 -4.23 -11.27
N LEU A 240 2.14 -3.28 -11.55
CA LEU A 240 1.96 -1.85 -11.20
C LEU A 240 1.36 -0.99 -12.31
N LYS A 241 1.04 -1.56 -13.50
CA LYS A 241 0.43 -0.78 -14.60
C LYS A 241 -0.87 -0.06 -14.27
N PRO A 242 -1.74 -0.54 -13.36
CA PRO A 242 -2.93 0.23 -12.98
C PRO A 242 -2.58 1.62 -12.43
N PHE A 243 -1.45 1.77 -11.74
CA PHE A 243 -0.99 3.06 -11.21
C PHE A 243 -0.56 4.04 -12.32
N LEU A 244 -0.01 3.53 -13.43
CA LEU A 244 0.23 4.34 -14.64
C LEU A 244 -1.09 4.75 -15.29
N TYR A 245 -2.03 3.82 -15.40
CA TYR A 245 -3.34 4.09 -15.98
C TYR A 245 -4.06 5.21 -15.20
N VAL A 246 -4.14 5.13 -13.87
CA VAL A 246 -4.83 6.15 -13.06
C VAL A 246 -4.08 7.48 -12.96
N ALA A 247 -2.76 7.48 -13.15
CA ALA A 247 -1.96 8.71 -13.16
C ALA A 247 -2.05 9.48 -14.48
N GLY A 248 -2.44 8.81 -15.57
CA GLY A 248 -2.63 9.44 -16.87
C GLY A 248 -3.89 10.30 -16.91
N ALA A 249 -3.74 11.56 -17.29
CA ALA A 249 -4.87 12.46 -17.54
C ALA A 249 -5.59 12.12 -18.87
N GLU A 250 -4.83 11.67 -19.87
CA GLU A 250 -5.34 11.28 -21.18
C GLU A 250 -4.84 9.89 -21.56
N HIS A 251 -5.71 9.11 -22.20
CA HIS A 251 -5.43 7.76 -22.65
C HIS A 251 -5.53 7.68 -24.18
N PRO A 252 -4.41 7.75 -24.91
CA PRO A 252 -4.46 7.78 -26.37
C PRO A 252 -4.89 6.42 -26.93
N THR A 253 -5.67 6.42 -28.01
CA THR A 253 -5.86 5.17 -28.77
C THR A 253 -4.73 4.99 -29.77
N LEU A 254 -4.07 3.84 -29.74
CA LEU A 254 -2.83 3.59 -30.48
C LEU A 254 -2.99 2.40 -31.44
N PRO A 255 -2.50 2.49 -32.69
CA PRO A 255 -2.46 1.33 -33.58
C PRO A 255 -1.36 0.36 -33.10
N PRO A 256 -1.63 -0.95 -33.03
CA PRO A 256 -0.60 -1.92 -32.70
C PRO A 256 0.47 -1.95 -33.79
N ARG A 257 1.74 -2.15 -33.41
CA ARG A 257 2.85 -2.20 -34.36
C ARG A 257 3.20 -3.66 -34.72
N PRO A 258 2.97 -4.11 -35.97
CA PRO A 258 3.32 -5.46 -36.39
C PRO A 258 4.82 -5.72 -36.24
N GLY A 259 5.21 -6.93 -35.82
CA GLY A 259 6.62 -7.32 -35.68
C GLY A 259 7.36 -6.72 -34.48
N VAL A 260 6.69 -5.91 -33.64
CA VAL A 260 7.21 -5.40 -32.37
C VAL A 260 6.75 -6.29 -31.22
N PRO A 261 7.65 -7.07 -30.56
CA PRO A 261 7.26 -8.05 -29.55
C PRO A 261 6.53 -7.47 -28.35
N GLU A 262 6.80 -6.22 -28.01
CA GLU A 262 6.13 -5.53 -26.90
C GLU A 262 4.63 -5.34 -27.16
N TRP A 263 4.21 -5.38 -28.43
CA TRP A 263 2.80 -5.39 -28.87
C TRP A 263 2.19 -6.81 -28.94
N ALA A 264 2.96 -7.87 -28.70
CA ALA A 264 2.47 -9.26 -28.71
C ALA A 264 1.75 -9.63 -27.40
N CYS A 265 0.65 -8.94 -27.10
CA CYS A 265 -0.13 -9.10 -25.87
C CYS A 265 -1.42 -9.92 -26.06
N GLY A 266 -1.36 -10.93 -26.94
CA GLY A 266 -2.48 -11.82 -27.26
C GLY A 266 -2.99 -11.65 -28.69
N ALA A 267 -3.70 -12.68 -29.18
CA ALA A 267 -4.23 -12.71 -30.53
C ALA A 267 -5.42 -11.75 -30.72
N GLY A 268 -5.68 -11.36 -31.97
CA GLY A 268 -6.87 -10.59 -32.34
C GLY A 268 -6.95 -9.21 -31.68
N LEU A 269 -5.84 -8.47 -31.65
CA LEU A 269 -5.88 -7.06 -31.23
C LEU A 269 -6.70 -6.24 -32.24
N PRO A 270 -7.52 -5.29 -31.77
CA PRO A 270 -8.20 -4.36 -32.68
C PRO A 270 -7.17 -3.48 -33.43
N ALA A 271 -7.59 -2.92 -34.57
CA ALA A 271 -6.76 -2.00 -35.36
C ALA A 271 -6.34 -0.74 -34.58
N LYS A 272 -7.07 -0.41 -33.53
CA LYS A 272 -6.80 0.66 -32.58
C LYS A 272 -7.02 0.13 -31.17
N VAL A 273 -5.96 0.11 -30.36
CA VAL A 273 -5.96 -0.39 -28.98
C VAL A 273 -6.12 0.79 -28.02
N ASP A 274 -7.10 0.71 -27.14
CA ASP A 274 -7.30 1.67 -26.05
C ASP A 274 -6.54 1.25 -24.77
N ALA A 275 -6.43 2.19 -23.82
CA ALA A 275 -5.74 1.93 -22.55
C ALA A 275 -6.37 0.79 -21.75
N ARG A 276 -7.70 0.61 -21.82
CA ARG A 276 -8.40 -0.47 -21.13
C ARG A 276 -7.95 -1.84 -21.66
N THR A 277 -8.01 -2.02 -22.97
CA THR A 277 -7.56 -3.26 -23.62
C THR A 277 -6.09 -3.50 -23.33
N ALA A 278 -5.26 -2.45 -23.45
CA ALA A 278 -3.84 -2.55 -23.14
C ALA A 278 -3.56 -2.95 -21.68
N LEU A 279 -4.33 -2.43 -20.72
CA LEU A 279 -4.18 -2.75 -19.30
C LEU A 279 -4.57 -4.20 -19.01
N LEU A 280 -5.73 -4.64 -19.50
CA LEU A 280 -6.25 -6.00 -19.30
C LEU A 280 -5.37 -7.06 -19.97
N ARG A 281 -4.90 -6.79 -21.19
CA ARG A 281 -4.00 -7.70 -21.93
C ARG A 281 -2.53 -7.52 -21.56
N SER A 282 -2.21 -6.56 -20.69
CA SER A 282 -0.85 -6.24 -20.26
C SER A 282 0.10 -5.88 -21.41
N CYS A 283 -0.38 -5.16 -22.42
CA CYS A 283 0.35 -4.76 -23.61
C CYS A 283 1.46 -3.74 -23.31
N ASN A 284 2.72 -4.15 -23.26
CA ASN A 284 3.83 -3.23 -22.98
C ASN A 284 4.03 -2.18 -24.08
N GLY A 285 3.87 -2.58 -25.35
CA GLY A 285 4.08 -1.72 -26.52
C GLY A 285 3.16 -0.50 -26.52
N TYR A 286 1.92 -0.67 -26.07
CA TYR A 286 0.99 0.45 -25.88
C TYR A 286 1.54 1.50 -24.90
N PHE A 287 2.07 1.09 -23.74
CA PHE A 287 2.57 2.03 -22.74
C PHE A 287 3.84 2.74 -23.21
N LEU A 288 4.76 2.02 -23.85
CA LEU A 288 5.97 2.61 -24.46
C LEU A 288 5.60 3.65 -25.53
N ASP A 289 4.62 3.34 -26.37
CA ASP A 289 4.17 4.26 -27.43
C ASP A 289 3.35 5.43 -26.86
N TRP A 290 2.68 5.25 -25.72
CA TRP A 290 2.03 6.34 -24.97
C TRP A 290 3.08 7.32 -24.42
N GLU A 291 4.19 6.83 -23.86
CA GLU A 291 5.30 7.68 -23.44
C GLU A 291 5.91 8.44 -24.62
N ALA A 292 6.11 7.77 -25.75
CA ALA A 292 6.63 8.40 -26.96
C ALA A 292 5.73 9.53 -27.51
N ARG A 293 4.43 9.52 -27.21
CA ARG A 293 3.51 10.64 -27.52
C ARG A 293 3.65 11.84 -26.58
N GLY A 294 4.39 11.71 -25.48
CA GLY A 294 4.66 12.79 -24.52
C GLY A 294 3.54 13.05 -23.50
N SER A 295 2.44 12.30 -23.52
CA SER A 295 1.30 12.48 -22.60
C SER A 295 1.21 11.45 -21.47
N ALA A 296 2.15 10.50 -21.41
CA ALA A 296 2.18 9.52 -20.33
C ALA A 296 2.68 10.14 -19.00
N PRO A 297 2.17 9.66 -17.85
CA PRO A 297 2.64 10.12 -16.55
C PRO A 297 4.08 9.66 -16.30
N ARG A 298 4.95 10.58 -15.87
CA ARG A 298 6.29 10.26 -15.38
C ARG A 298 6.24 9.75 -13.95
N ALA A 299 7.11 8.80 -13.58
CA ALA A 299 7.28 8.35 -12.20
C ALA A 299 5.98 7.97 -11.46
N PHE A 300 5.00 7.39 -12.16
CA PHE A 300 3.64 7.11 -11.65
C PHE A 300 2.82 8.34 -11.19
N GLY A 301 3.23 9.57 -11.51
CA GLY A 301 2.53 10.80 -11.15
C GLY A 301 2.23 10.90 -9.65
N ALA A 302 0.98 11.22 -9.29
CA ALA A 302 0.54 11.30 -7.89
C ALA A 302 0.65 9.97 -7.11
N TRP A 303 0.79 8.83 -7.81
CA TRP A 303 0.93 7.51 -7.20
C TRP A 303 2.39 7.13 -6.91
N GLY A 304 3.37 7.87 -7.44
CA GLY A 304 4.79 7.66 -7.14
C GLY A 304 5.09 7.69 -5.64
N PRO A 305 4.68 8.75 -4.90
CA PRO A 305 4.83 8.82 -3.45
C PRO A 305 4.13 7.68 -2.70
N VAL A 306 2.96 7.22 -3.17
CA VAL A 306 2.27 6.07 -2.58
C VAL A 306 3.12 4.82 -2.69
N LEU A 307 3.62 4.53 -3.90
CA LEU A 307 4.42 3.34 -4.17
C LEU A 307 5.74 3.38 -3.41
N ALA A 308 6.40 4.54 -3.34
CA ALA A 308 7.60 4.74 -2.54
C ALA A 308 7.34 4.47 -1.04
N ALA A 309 6.24 5.00 -0.49
CA ALA A 309 5.90 4.83 0.92
C ALA A 309 5.58 3.38 1.32
N VAL A 310 5.15 2.54 0.36
CA VAL A 310 4.94 1.10 0.59
C VAL A 310 6.16 0.24 0.21
N GLY A 311 7.31 0.87 -0.06
CA GLY A 311 8.59 0.20 -0.24
C GLY A 311 8.97 -0.13 -1.68
N LEU A 312 8.50 0.64 -2.68
CA LEU A 312 9.11 0.64 -4.01
C LEU A 312 10.56 1.16 -3.90
N THR A 313 11.53 0.42 -4.41
CA THR A 313 12.97 0.71 -4.22
C THR A 313 13.47 2.00 -4.87
N GLY A 314 12.68 2.60 -5.76
CA GLY A 314 12.98 3.85 -6.46
C GLY A 314 11.87 4.22 -7.43
N LEU A 315 11.83 5.47 -7.88
CA LEU A 315 10.89 5.90 -8.92
C LEU A 315 11.45 5.56 -10.30
N PRO A 316 10.61 5.15 -11.26
CA PRO A 316 11.07 4.79 -12.59
C PRO A 316 11.53 6.00 -13.38
N GLU A 317 12.66 5.85 -14.06
CA GLU A 317 13.21 6.88 -14.96
C GLU A 317 12.42 6.96 -16.28
N ASP A 318 11.89 5.82 -16.73
CA ASP A 318 11.18 5.66 -18.00
C ASP A 318 10.03 4.64 -17.91
N MET A 319 9.25 4.55 -18.98
CA MET A 319 8.11 3.62 -19.05
C MET A 319 8.52 2.14 -19.07
N ALA A 320 9.73 1.81 -19.50
CA ALA A 320 10.22 0.43 -19.46
C ALA A 320 10.43 -0.05 -18.02
N GLU A 321 10.93 0.81 -17.13
CA GLU A 321 10.92 0.51 -15.69
C GLU A 321 9.52 0.49 -15.12
N ALA A 322 8.72 1.51 -15.40
CA ALA A 322 7.40 1.66 -14.79
C ALA A 322 6.44 0.50 -15.13
N THR A 323 6.58 -0.09 -16.32
CA THR A 323 5.81 -1.26 -16.76
C THR A 323 6.39 -2.60 -16.29
N GLY A 324 7.55 -2.57 -15.62
CA GLY A 324 8.33 -3.70 -15.15
C GLY A 324 8.95 -4.54 -16.27
N LEU A 325 9.17 -3.95 -17.44
CA LEU A 325 9.94 -4.55 -18.53
C LEU A 325 11.44 -4.59 -18.21
N ARG A 326 11.94 -3.55 -17.54
CA ARG A 326 13.29 -3.50 -16.95
C ARG A 326 13.19 -3.81 -15.46
N SER A 327 14.02 -4.72 -14.96
CA SER A 327 13.87 -5.30 -13.61
C SER A 327 14.75 -4.63 -12.55
N THR A 328 15.07 -3.35 -12.75
CA THR A 328 15.91 -2.52 -11.86
C THR A 328 15.17 -2.10 -10.58
N LEU A 329 13.85 -2.03 -10.62
CA LEU A 329 13.00 -1.66 -9.48
C LEU A 329 12.28 -2.87 -8.88
N ALA A 330 12.01 -2.80 -7.59
CA ALA A 330 11.37 -3.86 -6.83
C ALA A 330 10.35 -3.32 -5.82
N VAL A 331 9.35 -4.13 -5.48
CA VAL A 331 8.39 -3.87 -4.40
C VAL A 331 7.98 -5.20 -3.76
N SER A 332 7.58 -5.17 -2.50
CA SER A 332 7.17 -6.38 -1.78
C SER A 332 5.71 -6.78 -2.08
N PRO A 333 5.34 -8.06 -1.96
CA PRO A 333 3.94 -8.51 -2.02
C PRO A 333 3.02 -7.73 -1.07
N TRP A 334 3.47 -7.48 0.16
CA TRP A 334 2.74 -6.66 1.12
C TRP A 334 2.57 -5.21 0.65
N GLY A 335 3.62 -4.61 0.07
CA GLY A 335 3.57 -3.25 -0.46
C GLY A 335 2.58 -3.11 -1.62
N VAL A 336 2.57 -4.09 -2.53
CA VAL A 336 1.55 -4.17 -3.60
C VAL A 336 0.14 -4.27 -3.01
N ALA A 337 -0.08 -5.10 -1.99
CA ALA A 337 -1.40 -5.24 -1.37
C ALA A 337 -1.90 -3.92 -0.74
N GLN A 338 -1.02 -3.19 -0.04
CA GLN A 338 -1.37 -1.87 0.53
C GLN A 338 -1.63 -0.81 -0.56
N ALA A 339 -0.83 -0.79 -1.63
CA ALA A 339 -1.07 0.12 -2.75
C ALA A 339 -2.42 -0.15 -3.44
N TYR A 340 -2.77 -1.42 -3.65
CA TYR A 340 -4.06 -1.81 -4.23
C TYR A 340 -5.24 -1.53 -3.28
N ARG A 341 -5.03 -1.59 -1.96
CA ARG A 341 -6.04 -1.12 -0.98
C ARG A 341 -6.34 0.37 -1.18
N LEU A 342 -5.32 1.21 -1.33
CA LEU A 342 -5.53 2.64 -1.61
C LEU A 342 -6.16 2.87 -3.00
N LEU A 343 -5.71 2.13 -4.02
CA LEU A 343 -6.28 2.18 -5.37
C LEU A 343 -7.78 1.88 -5.35
N ALA A 344 -8.18 0.86 -4.58
CA ALA A 344 -9.58 0.45 -4.46
C ALA A 344 -10.45 1.46 -3.72
N GLU A 345 -9.86 2.33 -2.91
CA GLU A 345 -10.56 3.45 -2.29
C GLU A 345 -10.63 4.67 -3.20
N ALA A 346 -9.52 5.00 -3.85
CA ALA A 346 -9.41 6.22 -4.63
C ALA A 346 -10.06 6.11 -6.01
N ARG A 347 -9.99 4.93 -6.64
CA ARG A 347 -10.39 4.68 -8.03
C ARG A 347 -11.18 3.39 -8.17
N PRO A 348 -12.39 3.33 -7.58
CA PRO A 348 -13.28 2.17 -7.70
C PRO A 348 -13.67 1.88 -9.16
N ASP A 349 -13.67 2.89 -10.02
CA ASP A 349 -13.88 2.77 -11.48
C ASP A 349 -12.81 1.89 -12.14
N VAL A 350 -11.55 2.04 -11.74
CA VAL A 350 -10.44 1.22 -12.28
C VAL A 350 -10.46 -0.19 -11.70
N VAL A 351 -10.84 -0.35 -10.44
CA VAL A 351 -11.07 -1.69 -9.88
C VAL A 351 -12.19 -2.42 -10.63
N ALA A 352 -13.30 -1.75 -10.93
CA ALA A 352 -14.39 -2.33 -11.72
C ALA A 352 -13.92 -2.73 -13.14
N LEU A 353 -13.09 -1.90 -13.78
CA LEU A 353 -12.48 -2.24 -15.08
C LEU A 353 -11.61 -3.51 -14.98
N LEU A 354 -10.76 -3.61 -13.95
CA LEU A 354 -9.88 -4.76 -13.74
C LEU A 354 -10.63 -6.06 -13.44
N ALA A 355 -11.90 -6.01 -13.04
CA ALA A 355 -12.75 -7.21 -12.87
C ALA A 355 -12.98 -7.97 -14.19
N ASP A 356 -12.79 -7.31 -15.33
CA ASP A 356 -12.88 -7.95 -16.64
C ASP A 356 -11.66 -8.79 -17.01
N ASN A 357 -10.58 -8.73 -16.25
CA ASN A 357 -9.32 -9.39 -16.62
C ASN A 357 -9.45 -10.92 -16.70
N ALA A 358 -10.27 -11.53 -15.84
CA ALA A 358 -10.55 -12.96 -15.89
C ALA A 358 -11.39 -13.37 -17.11
N ALA A 359 -12.17 -12.45 -17.70
CA ALA A 359 -13.00 -12.72 -18.86
C ALA A 359 -12.31 -12.39 -20.19
N ARG A 360 -11.51 -11.31 -20.23
CA ARG A 360 -11.00 -10.69 -21.47
C ARG A 360 -9.50 -10.38 -21.48
N GLY A 361 -8.83 -10.56 -20.36
CA GLY A 361 -7.43 -10.18 -20.16
C GLY A 361 -6.48 -11.37 -20.06
N THR A 362 -5.38 -11.18 -19.33
CA THR A 362 -4.30 -12.18 -19.22
C THR A 362 -4.69 -13.47 -18.52
N LEU A 363 -5.82 -13.49 -17.81
CA LEU A 363 -6.36 -14.66 -17.12
C LEU A 363 -7.60 -15.23 -17.81
N ALA A 364 -7.93 -14.78 -19.02
CA ALA A 364 -9.03 -15.32 -19.81
C ALA A 364 -8.80 -16.78 -20.21
N GLU A 365 -9.90 -17.51 -20.41
CA GLU A 365 -9.93 -18.90 -20.92
C GLU A 365 -9.26 -19.93 -19.99
N LEU A 366 -9.13 -19.62 -18.70
CA LEU A 366 -8.62 -20.57 -17.70
C LEU A 366 -9.80 -21.21 -16.95
N PRO A 367 -9.64 -22.45 -16.44
CA PRO A 367 -10.62 -23.03 -15.52
C PRO A 367 -10.87 -22.14 -14.29
N ALA A 368 -9.82 -21.49 -13.77
CA ALA A 368 -9.89 -20.57 -12.64
C ALA A 368 -10.65 -19.26 -12.94
N SER A 369 -10.83 -18.88 -14.20
CA SER A 369 -11.49 -17.62 -14.59
C SER A 369 -12.91 -17.52 -14.05
N LYS A 370 -13.64 -18.65 -13.97
CA LYS A 370 -15.02 -18.70 -13.44
C LYS A 370 -15.08 -18.32 -11.96
N SER A 371 -14.09 -18.73 -11.18
CA SER A 371 -13.99 -18.42 -9.75
C SER A 371 -13.47 -17.01 -9.46
N LEU A 372 -13.04 -16.28 -10.49
CA LEU A 372 -12.54 -14.90 -10.41
C LEU A 372 -13.55 -13.88 -10.95
N VAL A 373 -14.77 -14.29 -11.30
CA VAL A 373 -15.84 -13.37 -11.72
C VAL A 373 -16.13 -12.39 -10.59
N GLY A 374 -16.11 -11.09 -10.91
CA GLY A 374 -16.28 -10.01 -9.93
C GLY A 374 -15.03 -9.71 -9.09
N VAL A 375 -13.92 -10.43 -9.29
CA VAL A 375 -12.63 -10.16 -8.66
C VAL A 375 -11.75 -9.38 -9.64
N ALA A 376 -11.43 -8.14 -9.28
CA ALA A 376 -10.51 -7.31 -10.04
C ALA A 376 -9.10 -7.89 -9.97
N THR A 377 -8.48 -8.17 -11.11
CA THR A 377 -7.13 -8.77 -11.12
C THR A 377 -6.18 -8.04 -12.05
N LYS A 378 -4.92 -7.98 -11.65
CA LYS A 378 -3.81 -7.59 -12.51
C LYS A 378 -2.66 -8.57 -12.36
N THR A 379 -2.10 -8.97 -13.49
CA THR A 379 -0.96 -9.88 -13.54
C THR A 379 0.34 -9.14 -13.86
N GLY A 380 1.45 -9.69 -13.37
CA GLY A 380 2.82 -9.31 -13.76
C GLY A 380 3.65 -10.57 -14.03
N THR A 381 4.59 -10.49 -14.97
CA THR A 381 5.57 -11.55 -15.20
C THR A 381 6.91 -10.92 -15.43
N VAL A 382 7.89 -11.33 -14.63
CA VAL A 382 9.29 -11.01 -14.80
C VAL A 382 9.93 -12.18 -15.52
N ARG A 383 10.73 -11.91 -16.54
CA ARG A 383 11.39 -12.92 -17.36
C ARG A 383 12.88 -12.69 -17.38
N ASP A 384 13.62 -13.78 -17.56
CA ASP A 384 15.06 -13.70 -17.78
C ASP A 384 15.45 -13.45 -19.24
N ALA A 385 16.76 -13.39 -19.48
CA ALA A 385 17.33 -13.24 -20.82
C ALA A 385 16.94 -14.39 -21.77
N ALA A 386 16.71 -15.60 -21.25
CA ALA A 386 16.17 -16.72 -22.02
C ALA A 386 14.62 -16.70 -22.14
N SER A 387 13.97 -15.62 -21.71
CA SER A 387 12.50 -15.46 -21.66
C SER A 387 11.77 -16.45 -20.74
N ARG A 388 12.49 -17.14 -19.84
CA ARG A 388 11.90 -18.01 -18.82
C ARG A 388 11.30 -17.16 -17.70
N PRO A 389 10.14 -17.55 -17.14
CA PRO A 389 9.54 -16.81 -16.04
C PRO A 389 10.43 -16.89 -14.79
N GLN A 390 10.76 -15.73 -14.21
CA GLN A 390 11.42 -15.64 -12.91
C GLN A 390 10.43 -15.46 -11.78
N PHE A 391 9.47 -14.54 -11.96
CA PHE A 391 8.42 -14.26 -10.99
C PHE A 391 7.09 -14.02 -11.70
N GLY A 392 6.07 -14.75 -11.28
CA GLY A 392 4.69 -14.45 -11.60
C GLY A 392 4.03 -13.72 -10.45
N TRP A 393 3.25 -12.69 -10.78
CA TRP A 393 2.47 -11.89 -9.85
C TRP A 393 0.99 -11.91 -10.21
N ILE A 394 0.14 -12.02 -9.20
CA ILE A 394 -1.28 -11.67 -9.30
C ILE A 394 -1.63 -10.78 -8.11
N ALA A 395 -2.08 -9.56 -8.39
CA ALA A 395 -2.82 -8.74 -7.45
C ALA A 395 -4.32 -8.91 -7.74
N ALA A 396 -5.11 -9.15 -6.71
CA ALA A 396 -6.54 -9.37 -6.77
C ALA A 396 -7.26 -8.51 -5.73
N VAL A 397 -8.35 -7.87 -6.13
CA VAL A 397 -9.18 -7.02 -5.28
C VAL A 397 -10.62 -7.47 -5.44
N ASP A 398 -11.25 -7.88 -4.35
CA ASP A 398 -12.69 -8.14 -4.28
C ASP A 398 -13.36 -7.07 -3.38
N PRO A 399 -14.68 -7.12 -3.11
CA PRO A 399 -15.37 -6.12 -2.29
C PRO A 399 -14.74 -5.82 -0.91
N ASP A 400 -14.10 -6.80 -0.26
CA ASP A 400 -13.60 -6.68 1.12
C ASP A 400 -12.09 -6.89 1.25
N LEU A 401 -11.47 -7.55 0.29
CA LEU A 401 -10.12 -8.08 0.40
C LEU A 401 -9.22 -7.63 -0.76
N VAL A 402 -7.93 -7.49 -0.44
CA VAL A 402 -6.85 -7.43 -1.43
C VAL A 402 -5.94 -8.63 -1.20
N ALA A 403 -5.73 -9.45 -2.23
CA ALA A 403 -4.80 -10.56 -2.22
C ALA A 403 -3.66 -10.33 -3.20
N VAL A 404 -2.43 -10.66 -2.80
CA VAL A 404 -1.27 -10.68 -3.69
C VAL A 404 -0.59 -12.04 -3.58
N VAL A 405 -0.43 -12.69 -4.73
CA VAL A 405 0.18 -14.01 -4.87
C VAL A 405 1.40 -13.90 -5.78
N VAL A 406 2.55 -14.37 -5.30
CA VAL A 406 3.81 -14.38 -6.04
C VAL A 406 4.38 -15.78 -6.10
N ARG A 407 4.68 -16.27 -7.30
CA ARG A 407 5.29 -17.58 -7.52
C ARG A 407 6.60 -17.43 -8.31
N PRO A 408 7.74 -17.81 -7.73
CA PRO A 408 9.00 -17.95 -8.45
C PRO A 408 8.88 -19.00 -9.56
N GLY A 409 9.55 -18.79 -10.69
CA GLY A 409 9.62 -19.77 -11.78
C GLY A 409 8.32 -20.01 -12.55
N ALA A 410 7.23 -19.30 -12.24
CA ALA A 410 5.91 -19.55 -12.81
C ALA A 410 5.29 -18.29 -13.40
N MET A 411 4.49 -18.48 -14.46
CA MET A 411 3.64 -17.44 -15.02
C MET A 411 2.30 -17.38 -14.26
N PRO A 412 1.67 -16.20 -14.13
CA PRO A 412 0.38 -16.02 -13.46
C PRO A 412 -0.72 -17.02 -13.85
N ARG A 413 -0.81 -17.36 -15.14
CA ARG A 413 -1.81 -18.33 -15.64
C ARG A 413 -1.65 -19.73 -15.03
N GLN A 414 -0.44 -20.11 -14.60
CA GLN A 414 -0.14 -21.44 -14.05
C GLN A 414 -0.59 -21.61 -12.58
N PHE A 415 -0.85 -20.52 -11.86
CA PHE A 415 -1.24 -20.54 -10.45
C PHE A 415 -2.47 -19.66 -10.16
N ALA A 416 -3.25 -19.32 -11.18
CA ALA A 416 -4.42 -18.45 -11.04
C ALA A 416 -5.50 -19.03 -10.10
N ASP A 417 -5.57 -20.35 -9.96
CA ASP A 417 -6.48 -21.05 -9.05
C ASP A 417 -6.12 -20.90 -7.57
N GLU A 418 -4.90 -20.45 -7.25
CA GLU A 418 -4.47 -20.18 -5.88
C GLU A 418 -5.12 -18.92 -5.28
N VAL A 419 -5.49 -17.95 -6.12
CA VAL A 419 -6.12 -16.69 -5.70
C VAL A 419 -7.48 -16.92 -5.02
N PRO A 420 -8.47 -17.62 -5.63
CA PRO A 420 -9.74 -17.89 -4.96
C PRO A 420 -9.55 -18.74 -3.69
N LYS A 421 -8.56 -19.65 -3.65
CA LYS A 421 -8.23 -20.41 -2.44
C LYS A 421 -7.71 -19.51 -1.32
N ALA A 422 -6.83 -18.55 -1.62
CA ALA A 422 -6.32 -17.58 -0.64
C ALA A 422 -7.43 -16.68 -0.10
N LEU A 423 -8.31 -16.16 -0.97
CA LEU A 423 -9.47 -15.37 -0.59
C LEU A 423 -10.43 -16.19 0.30
N ALA A 424 -10.76 -17.42 -0.09
CA ALA A 424 -11.62 -18.30 0.70
C ALA A 424 -11.02 -18.64 2.08
N ARG A 425 -9.69 -18.81 2.18
CA ARG A 425 -8.99 -19.03 3.45
C ARG A 425 -9.09 -17.81 4.37
N ALA A 426 -8.90 -16.60 3.84
CA ALA A 426 -9.08 -15.37 4.63
C ALA A 426 -10.52 -15.24 5.13
N ARG A 427 -11.51 -15.63 4.31
CA ARG A 427 -12.94 -15.64 4.66
C ARG A 427 -13.37 -16.68 5.68
N LYS A 428 -12.46 -17.55 6.15
CA LYS A 428 -12.72 -18.36 7.36
C LYS A 428 -12.89 -17.47 8.60
N GLN A 429 -12.29 -16.28 8.59
CA GLN A 429 -12.61 -15.24 9.55
C GLN A 429 -13.89 -14.54 9.10
N ALA A 430 -14.93 -14.61 9.94
CA ALA A 430 -16.17 -13.90 9.71
C ALA A 430 -16.06 -12.42 10.10
N GLY A 431 -17.03 -11.60 9.69
CA GLY A 431 -17.05 -10.19 10.09
C GLY A 431 -16.19 -9.27 9.21
N LEU A 432 -15.79 -9.70 8.00
CA LEU A 432 -14.84 -8.98 7.15
C LEU A 432 -15.47 -7.88 6.30
N GLU A 433 -16.80 -7.93 6.12
CA GLU A 433 -17.58 -6.87 5.50
C GLU A 433 -17.43 -5.52 6.23
N ALA A 434 -17.66 -4.45 5.49
CA ALA A 434 -17.57 -3.09 6.01
C ALA A 434 -18.66 -2.82 7.06
N ALA A 435 -18.24 -2.32 8.22
CA ALA A 435 -19.10 -1.61 9.16
C ALA A 435 -18.81 -0.11 9.08
N ARG A 436 -19.86 0.71 9.11
CA ARG A 436 -19.75 2.17 9.11
C ARG A 436 -20.31 2.72 10.40
N VAL A 437 -19.57 3.61 11.03
CA VAL A 437 -19.95 4.23 12.31
C VAL A 437 -19.66 5.73 12.26
N GLN A 438 -20.60 6.54 12.74
CA GLN A 438 -20.35 7.95 13.01
C GLN A 438 -19.50 8.05 14.29
N VAL A 439 -18.35 8.69 14.23
CA VAL A 439 -17.40 8.71 15.36
C VAL A 439 -17.05 10.12 15.79
N LEU A 440 -16.72 10.33 17.06
CA LEU A 440 -16.25 11.60 17.61
C LEU A 440 -17.34 12.70 17.58
N GLY A 441 -18.62 12.32 17.53
CA GLY A 441 -19.73 13.27 17.37
C GLY A 441 -19.96 14.20 18.56
N LEU A 442 -19.38 13.87 19.72
CA LEU A 442 -19.41 14.72 20.91
C LEU A 442 -18.31 15.80 20.92
N LEU A 443 -17.43 15.82 19.92
CA LEU A 443 -16.30 16.76 19.82
C LEU A 443 -16.51 17.73 18.65
N PRO A 444 -16.08 18.99 18.75
CA PRO A 444 -15.94 19.86 17.59
C PRO A 444 -14.96 19.26 16.57
N PRO A 445 -15.23 19.32 15.25
CA PRO A 445 -14.32 18.76 14.24
C PRO A 445 -12.90 19.32 14.27
N GLY A 446 -12.75 20.58 14.69
CA GLY A 446 -11.45 21.26 14.81
C GLY A 446 -10.57 20.76 15.97
N ASP A 447 -11.15 20.06 16.94
CA ASP A 447 -10.44 19.59 18.14
C ASP A 447 -9.86 18.17 17.97
N VAL A 448 -10.14 17.53 16.84
CA VAL A 448 -9.71 16.16 16.56
C VAL A 448 -8.48 16.19 15.68
N GLU A 449 -7.42 15.55 16.16
CA GLU A 449 -6.20 15.36 15.39
C GLU A 449 -5.95 13.88 15.11
N ALA A 450 -5.39 13.59 13.94
CA ALA A 450 -4.97 12.25 13.54
C ALA A 450 -3.54 12.26 13.03
N ARG A 451 -2.83 11.14 13.26
CA ARG A 451 -1.55 10.84 12.62
C ARG A 451 -1.55 9.39 12.14
N CYS A 452 -0.77 9.11 11.10
CA CYS A 452 -0.53 7.74 10.64
C CYS A 452 0.93 7.38 10.93
N SER A 453 1.16 6.32 11.70
CA SER A 453 2.52 5.80 11.92
C SER A 453 3.04 4.97 10.74
N GLY A 454 2.14 4.58 9.84
CA GLY A 454 2.47 4.05 8.52
C GLY A 454 2.50 5.17 7.48
N ALA A 455 1.99 4.88 6.27
CA ALA A 455 1.90 5.88 5.20
C ALA A 455 0.47 6.43 5.10
N GLY A 456 0.26 7.67 5.56
CA GLY A 456 -1.05 8.34 5.56
C GLY A 456 -1.32 9.05 4.24
N PHE A 457 -2.55 8.95 3.73
CA PHE A 457 -3.00 9.64 2.52
C PHE A 457 -4.40 10.23 2.69
N ALA A 458 -4.55 11.47 2.24
CA ALA A 458 -5.84 12.11 2.02
C ALA A 458 -6.20 11.99 0.53
N LEU A 459 -7.42 11.58 0.22
CA LEU A 459 -7.91 11.51 -1.14
C LEU A 459 -8.59 12.82 -1.52
N VAL A 460 -8.15 13.40 -2.63
CA VAL A 460 -8.74 14.60 -3.21
C VAL A 460 -9.25 14.23 -4.58
N GLU A 461 -10.58 14.07 -4.73
CA GLU A 461 -11.20 13.68 -6.00
C GLU A 461 -10.59 12.38 -6.60
N GLY A 462 -10.29 11.41 -5.74
CA GLY A 462 -9.68 10.13 -6.15
C GLY A 462 -8.17 10.20 -6.44
N VAL A 463 -7.53 11.34 -6.18
CA VAL A 463 -6.06 11.49 -6.26
C VAL A 463 -5.46 11.46 -4.86
N PRO A 464 -4.48 10.58 -4.58
CA PRO A 464 -3.83 10.53 -3.28
C PRO A 464 -2.89 11.72 -3.07
N ARG A 465 -2.99 12.33 -1.90
CA ARG A 465 -2.05 13.34 -1.38
C ARG A 465 -1.48 12.81 -0.07
N ALA A 466 -0.16 12.94 0.10
CA ALA A 466 0.48 12.56 1.35
C ALA A 466 -0.22 13.26 2.52
N GLY A 467 -0.63 12.48 3.51
CA GLY A 467 -1.17 12.97 4.76
C GLY A 467 -0.05 13.40 5.71
N ALA A 468 -0.41 13.76 6.93
CA ALA A 468 0.56 14.17 7.93
C ALA A 468 1.21 12.97 8.62
N GLU A 469 2.54 12.92 8.59
CA GLU A 469 3.37 12.06 9.45
C GLU A 469 3.28 12.52 10.92
N THR A 470 3.01 13.80 11.12
CA THR A 470 2.72 14.42 12.42
C THR A 470 1.21 14.48 12.69
N TRP A 471 0.84 14.94 13.87
CA TRP A 471 -0.55 15.23 14.19
C TRP A 471 -1.07 16.36 13.31
N ALA A 472 -2.17 16.10 12.61
CA ALA A 472 -2.90 17.09 11.83
C ALA A 472 -4.40 17.02 12.12
N PRO A 473 -5.14 18.13 11.94
CA PRO A 473 -6.58 18.12 12.09
C PRO A 473 -7.24 17.05 11.20
N LEU A 474 -8.07 16.19 11.77
CA LEU A 474 -8.75 15.14 11.00
C LEU A 474 -9.67 15.73 9.92
N ALA A 475 -10.27 16.89 10.21
CA ALA A 475 -11.10 17.64 9.27
C ALA A 475 -10.33 18.03 7.99
N SER A 476 -9.04 18.38 8.08
CA SER A 476 -8.25 18.74 6.89
C SER A 476 -7.92 17.51 6.03
N LEU A 477 -7.65 16.37 6.67
CA LEU A 477 -7.37 15.11 5.98
C LEU A 477 -8.58 14.53 5.23
N THR A 478 -9.80 14.89 5.65
CA THR A 478 -11.05 14.31 5.15
C THR A 478 -11.93 15.33 4.40
N GLN A 479 -11.42 16.54 4.16
CA GLN A 479 -12.18 17.66 3.58
C GLN A 479 -12.70 17.37 2.16
N ARG A 480 -11.88 16.71 1.33
CA ARG A 480 -12.15 16.49 -0.10
C ARG A 480 -12.28 15.01 -0.49
N GLY A 481 -12.37 14.13 0.50
CA GLY A 481 -12.47 12.69 0.30
C GLY A 481 -12.07 11.90 1.54
N ALA A 482 -11.71 10.63 1.32
CA ALA A 482 -11.37 9.73 2.41
C ALA A 482 -9.92 9.89 2.89
N ALA A 483 -9.66 9.63 4.16
CA ALA A 483 -8.32 9.52 4.73
C ALA A 483 -7.99 8.06 5.04
N VAL A 484 -6.89 7.56 4.46
CA VAL A 484 -6.43 6.17 4.55
C VAL A 484 -5.02 6.11 5.12
N CYS A 485 -4.81 5.28 6.14
CA CYS A 485 -3.48 4.96 6.68
C CYS A 485 -3.08 3.57 6.20
N LEU A 486 -1.95 3.47 5.49
CA LEU A 486 -1.42 2.22 4.95
C LEU A 486 -0.42 1.60 5.91
N GLY A 487 -0.57 0.30 6.15
CA GLY A 487 0.32 -0.49 6.99
C GLY A 487 0.23 -0.26 8.50
N ALA A 488 -0.64 0.64 8.96
CA ALA A 488 -0.91 0.91 10.37
C ALA A 488 -2.34 1.46 10.57
N PRO A 489 -2.89 1.46 11.79
CA PRO A 489 -4.08 2.23 12.11
C PRO A 489 -3.78 3.74 12.16
N TRP A 490 -4.82 4.56 12.00
CA TRP A 490 -4.76 5.96 12.41
C TRP A 490 -4.64 6.05 13.93
N ARG A 491 -3.76 6.91 14.44
CA ARG A 491 -3.80 7.35 15.84
C ARG A 491 -4.61 8.63 15.90
N VAL A 492 -5.60 8.70 16.78
CA VAL A 492 -6.51 9.84 16.91
C VAL A 492 -6.51 10.35 18.34
N ARG A 493 -6.34 11.67 18.53
CA ARG A 493 -6.36 12.35 19.83
C ARG A 493 -7.28 13.57 19.81
N PHE A 494 -7.70 14.01 20.99
CA PHE A 494 -8.61 15.13 21.21
C PHE A 494 -8.57 15.56 22.68
N PRO A 495 -9.03 16.78 23.04
CA PRO A 495 -9.09 17.25 24.43
C PRO A 495 -9.83 16.29 25.35
N GLY A 496 -9.23 15.95 26.49
CA GLY A 496 -9.77 14.99 27.47
C GLY A 496 -9.62 13.51 27.07
N GLY A 497 -9.01 13.22 25.92
CA GLY A 497 -8.56 11.88 25.53
C GLY A 497 -7.10 11.60 25.93
N PRO A 498 -6.59 10.37 25.67
CA PRO A 498 -5.19 10.04 25.87
C PRO A 498 -4.28 10.84 24.92
N GLU A 499 -3.16 11.36 25.42
CA GLU A 499 -2.23 12.19 24.63
C GLU A 499 -1.60 11.43 23.46
N GLU A 500 -1.31 10.14 23.66
CA GLU A 500 -0.78 9.23 22.65
C GLU A 500 -1.81 8.85 21.56
N GLY A 501 -3.07 9.21 21.77
CA GLY A 501 -4.21 8.88 20.94
C GLY A 501 -4.63 7.40 20.98
N ARG A 502 -5.76 7.10 20.33
CA ARG A 502 -6.32 5.75 20.21
C ARG A 502 -6.24 5.26 18.78
N ASP A 503 -6.23 3.94 18.60
CA ASP A 503 -6.17 3.32 17.28
C ASP A 503 -7.52 3.35 16.57
N TYR A 504 -7.46 3.65 15.28
CA TYR A 504 -8.56 3.57 14.33
C TYR A 504 -8.06 2.89 13.05
N ALA A 505 -8.09 1.55 13.05
CA ALA A 505 -7.76 0.71 11.89
C ALA A 505 -8.89 0.74 10.85
N GLY A 506 -8.84 1.71 9.94
CA GLY A 506 -9.91 1.93 8.97
C GLY A 506 -9.72 3.15 8.09
N VAL A 507 -10.83 3.62 7.54
CA VAL A 507 -10.91 4.77 6.63
C VAL A 507 -11.84 5.82 7.22
N PHE A 508 -11.39 7.07 7.29
CA PHE A 508 -12.21 8.21 7.70
C PHE A 508 -12.80 8.93 6.49
N ILE A 509 -14.04 9.38 6.61
CA ILE A 509 -14.77 10.12 5.59
C ILE A 509 -15.58 11.20 6.30
N THR A 510 -15.62 12.41 5.74
CA THR A 510 -16.54 13.46 6.21
C THR A 510 -17.95 13.21 5.67
N SER A 511 -18.95 13.28 6.54
CA SER A 511 -20.37 13.23 6.16
C SER A 511 -21.14 14.15 7.10
N GLU A 512 -21.45 15.34 6.62
CA GLU A 512 -22.20 16.32 7.41
C GLU A 512 -23.57 15.76 7.81
N PRO A 513 -23.92 15.77 9.10
CA PRO A 513 -25.21 15.31 9.59
C PRO A 513 -26.32 16.26 9.13
N PRO A 514 -27.52 15.75 8.75
CA PRO A 514 -28.67 16.61 8.51
C PRO A 514 -29.04 17.36 9.80
N PRO A 515 -29.68 18.54 9.70
CA PRO A 515 -30.16 19.27 10.87
C PRO A 515 -31.12 18.41 11.70
N TYR A 516 -30.77 18.11 12.95
CA TYR A 516 -31.64 17.37 13.85
C TYR A 516 -32.67 18.30 14.50
N ARG A 517 -33.95 18.00 14.34
CA ARG A 517 -35.04 18.64 15.09
C ARG A 517 -35.61 17.65 16.10
N PRO A 518 -35.57 17.94 17.41
CA PRO A 518 -36.18 17.08 18.40
C PRO A 518 -37.70 17.00 18.21
N PRO A 519 -38.34 15.86 18.52
CA PRO A 519 -39.80 15.76 18.51
C PRO A 519 -40.45 16.82 19.41
N PRO A 520 -41.60 17.41 19.02
CA PRO A 520 -42.31 18.38 19.84
C PRO A 520 -42.59 17.85 21.26
N GLY A 521 -42.33 18.67 22.27
CA GLY A 521 -42.65 18.33 23.67
C GLY A 521 -41.67 17.39 24.38
N VAL A 522 -40.56 16.97 23.74
CA VAL A 522 -39.51 16.17 24.40
C VAL A 522 -38.36 17.08 24.87
N PRO A 523 -38.16 17.28 26.19
CA PRO A 523 -37.02 18.04 26.70
C PRO A 523 -35.71 17.37 26.26
N THR A 524 -34.98 18.02 25.35
CA THR A 524 -33.73 17.47 24.81
C THR A 524 -32.58 18.38 25.24
N THR A 525 -31.68 17.87 26.09
CA THR A 525 -30.51 18.66 26.54
C THR A 525 -29.58 18.96 25.36
N PRO A 526 -28.73 20.01 25.42
CA PRO A 526 -27.75 20.29 24.35
C PRO A 526 -26.85 19.09 24.03
N SER A 527 -26.44 18.33 25.06
CA SER A 527 -25.66 17.09 24.90
C SER A 527 -26.46 16.01 24.17
N ALA A 528 -27.74 15.81 24.53
CA ALA A 528 -28.61 14.87 23.83
C ALA A 528 -28.91 15.31 22.39
N MET A 529 -29.03 16.62 22.12
CA MET A 529 -29.13 17.13 20.76
C MET A 529 -27.86 16.87 19.95
N LYS A 530 -26.68 17.08 20.55
CA LYS A 530 -25.38 16.78 19.90
C LYS A 530 -25.22 15.29 19.60
N ALA A 531 -25.54 14.42 20.56
CA ALA A 531 -25.50 12.97 20.37
C ALA A 531 -26.46 12.49 19.28
N ARG A 532 -27.65 13.09 19.17
CA ARG A 532 -28.68 12.72 18.18
C ARG A 532 -28.45 13.34 16.80
N ARG A 533 -27.82 14.51 16.71
CA ARG A 533 -27.28 15.06 15.45
C ARG A 533 -26.31 14.06 14.82
N GLY A 534 -25.50 13.41 15.66
CA GLY A 534 -24.45 12.51 15.23
C GLY A 534 -23.15 13.25 14.91
N SER A 535 -22.25 12.60 14.16
CA SER A 535 -20.92 13.14 13.87
C SER A 535 -20.76 13.64 12.43
N ASP A 536 -19.85 14.60 12.26
CA ASP A 536 -19.31 15.04 10.97
C ASP A 536 -18.33 14.00 10.38
N PHE A 537 -17.80 13.08 11.20
CA PHE A 537 -16.91 12.01 10.76
C PHE A 537 -17.62 10.65 10.73
N VAL A 538 -17.48 9.95 9.61
CA VAL A 538 -17.82 8.53 9.47
C VAL A 538 -16.52 7.74 9.35
N PHE A 539 -16.39 6.73 10.19
CA PHE A 539 -15.31 5.78 10.16
C PHE A 539 -15.80 4.45 9.61
N ARG A 540 -15.05 3.88 8.67
CA ARG A 540 -15.32 2.56 8.12
C ARG A 540 -14.20 1.60 8.49
N THR A 541 -14.58 0.46 9.06
CA THR A 541 -13.69 -0.65 9.40
C THR A 541 -14.40 -1.98 9.11
N THR A 542 -13.87 -3.11 9.54
CA THR A 542 -14.56 -4.41 9.43
C THR A 542 -15.61 -4.54 10.54
N ARG A 543 -16.72 -5.25 10.29
CA ARG A 543 -17.74 -5.49 11.32
C ARG A 543 -17.18 -6.20 12.55
N LEU A 544 -16.18 -7.06 12.36
CA LEU A 544 -15.43 -7.68 13.45
C LEU A 544 -14.70 -6.65 14.33
N GLN A 545 -13.95 -5.72 13.73
CA GLN A 545 -13.23 -4.66 14.46
C GLN A 545 -14.20 -3.70 15.16
N TYR A 546 -15.31 -3.37 14.51
CA TYR A 546 -16.38 -2.58 15.11
C TYR A 546 -16.96 -3.28 16.35
N ALA A 547 -17.37 -4.55 16.21
CA ALA A 547 -17.97 -5.30 17.29
C ALA A 547 -17.02 -5.44 18.50
N ALA A 548 -15.76 -5.81 18.25
CA ALA A 548 -14.73 -5.91 19.29
C ALA A 548 -14.49 -4.57 20.00
N GLY A 549 -14.47 -3.46 19.25
CA GLY A 549 -14.31 -2.11 19.78
C GLY A 549 -15.47 -1.67 20.66
N VAL A 550 -16.73 -1.94 20.25
CA VAL A 550 -17.91 -1.64 21.07
C VAL A 550 -17.94 -2.49 22.34
N VAL A 551 -17.80 -3.81 22.22
CA VAL A 551 -17.81 -4.71 23.37
C VAL A 551 -16.76 -4.31 24.41
N SER A 552 -15.58 -3.89 23.96
CA SER A 552 -14.50 -3.46 24.86
C SER A 552 -14.73 -2.06 25.44
N ALA A 553 -15.50 -1.21 24.76
CA ALA A 553 -15.89 0.11 25.26
C ALA A 553 -17.03 0.02 26.29
N GLU A 554 -17.95 -0.93 26.13
CA GLU A 554 -18.99 -1.26 27.10
C GLU A 554 -18.37 -1.95 28.32
N ASP A 555 -17.58 -3.01 28.11
CA ASP A 555 -16.92 -3.73 29.20
C ASP A 555 -15.65 -4.46 28.76
N VAL A 556 -14.49 -3.91 29.12
CA VAL A 556 -13.17 -4.50 28.78
C VAL A 556 -12.92 -5.85 29.47
N THR A 557 -13.59 -6.13 30.59
CA THR A 557 -13.42 -7.35 31.38
C THR A 557 -14.32 -8.50 30.91
N LEU A 558 -15.28 -8.22 30.02
CA LEU A 558 -16.20 -9.22 29.50
C LEU A 558 -15.46 -10.30 28.71
N THR A 559 -15.70 -11.56 29.07
CA THR A 559 -15.06 -12.76 28.49
C THR A 559 -16.10 -13.87 28.26
N GLY A 560 -15.71 -14.94 27.55
CA GLY A 560 -16.53 -16.14 27.40
C GLY A 560 -17.84 -15.91 26.65
N GLU A 561 -18.86 -16.69 26.98
CA GLU A 561 -20.16 -16.69 26.28
C GLU A 561 -20.93 -15.37 26.43
N ALA A 562 -20.74 -14.63 27.53
CA ALA A 562 -21.32 -13.30 27.70
C ALA A 562 -20.74 -12.31 26.68
N ARG A 563 -19.42 -12.39 26.42
CA ARG A 563 -18.77 -11.61 25.36
C ARG A 563 -19.31 -11.98 23.98
N VAL A 564 -19.48 -13.28 23.72
CA VAL A 564 -20.06 -13.77 22.47
C VAL A 564 -21.48 -13.23 22.27
N ALA A 565 -22.33 -13.28 23.31
CA ALA A 565 -23.69 -12.78 23.26
C ALA A 565 -23.73 -11.27 22.95
N LEU A 566 -22.97 -10.45 23.66
CA LEU A 566 -22.92 -9.02 23.41
C LEU A 566 -22.36 -8.69 22.03
N ALA A 567 -21.29 -9.35 21.59
CA ALA A 567 -20.71 -9.15 20.26
C ALA A 567 -21.72 -9.46 19.14
N ARG A 568 -22.55 -10.50 19.29
CA ARG A 568 -23.62 -10.81 18.35
C ARG A 568 -24.70 -9.73 18.31
N VAL A 569 -25.13 -9.23 19.47
CA VAL A 569 -26.09 -8.11 19.57
C VAL A 569 -25.54 -6.85 18.91
N VAL A 570 -24.27 -6.53 19.15
CA VAL A 570 -23.58 -5.38 18.57
C VAL A 570 -23.51 -5.48 17.04
N ALA A 571 -23.04 -6.62 16.51
CA ALA A 571 -22.96 -6.86 15.08
C ALA A 571 -24.33 -6.85 14.38
N HIS A 572 -25.36 -7.37 15.05
CA HIS A 572 -26.73 -7.33 14.59
C HIS A 572 -27.26 -5.90 14.49
N ASN A 573 -27.04 -5.12 15.54
CA ASN A 573 -27.51 -3.74 15.63
C ASN A 573 -26.85 -2.80 14.61
N GLU A 574 -25.58 -3.04 14.26
CA GLU A 574 -24.89 -2.30 13.18
C GLU A 574 -25.69 -2.37 11.86
N GLN A 575 -26.22 -3.54 11.52
CA GLN A 575 -27.03 -3.74 10.32
C GLN A 575 -28.45 -3.17 10.42
N HIS A 576 -28.96 -2.99 11.64
CA HIS A 576 -30.32 -2.51 11.94
C HIS A 576 -30.35 -1.05 12.42
N GLY A 577 -29.23 -0.33 12.26
CA GLY A 577 -29.06 1.06 12.69
C GLY A 577 -30.00 2.06 11.99
N HIS A 578 -30.58 1.70 10.85
CA HIS A 578 -31.56 2.52 10.12
C HIS A 578 -32.77 2.91 10.98
N SER A 579 -33.10 2.10 12.00
CA SER A 579 -34.17 2.38 12.96
C SER A 579 -33.84 3.53 13.93
N ARG A 580 -32.54 3.81 14.14
CA ARG A 580 -32.03 4.90 14.99
C ARG A 580 -31.68 6.14 14.19
N HIS A 581 -31.04 5.95 13.04
CA HIS A 581 -30.65 7.00 12.11
C HIS A 581 -31.11 6.67 10.68
N PRO A 582 -32.23 7.24 10.21
CA PRO A 582 -32.67 7.07 8.83
C PRO A 582 -31.58 7.55 7.85
N GLY A 583 -31.10 6.65 6.99
CA GLY A 583 -30.11 6.97 5.95
C GLY A 583 -28.68 7.22 6.44
N ARG A 584 -28.35 6.98 7.72
CA ARG A 584 -26.99 7.16 8.26
C ARG A 584 -26.54 5.97 9.11
N PRO A 585 -25.22 5.74 9.22
CA PRO A 585 -24.69 4.66 10.06
C PRO A 585 -24.98 4.86 11.55
N VAL A 586 -24.79 3.81 12.36
CA VAL A 586 -24.83 3.89 13.83
C VAL A 586 -23.83 4.93 14.36
N CYS A 587 -24.14 5.58 15.49
CA CYS A 587 -23.24 6.56 16.11
C CYS A 587 -22.49 5.98 17.31
N ASP A 588 -21.28 6.49 17.58
CA ASP A 588 -20.42 6.10 18.70
C ASP A 588 -20.83 6.71 20.05
N THR A 589 -22.13 6.90 20.26
CA THR A 589 -22.69 7.48 21.46
C THR A 589 -23.63 6.51 22.16
N THR A 590 -24.03 6.83 23.39
CA THR A 590 -25.03 6.07 24.13
C THR A 590 -26.42 6.05 23.48
N HIS A 591 -26.65 6.82 22.41
CA HIS A 591 -27.85 6.71 21.60
C HIS A 591 -27.89 5.43 20.76
N CYS A 592 -26.74 4.98 20.26
CA CYS A 592 -26.57 3.73 19.53
C CYS A 592 -25.68 2.78 20.35
N GLN A 593 -24.36 2.87 20.18
CA GLN A 593 -23.38 1.99 20.83
C GLN A 593 -22.07 2.74 21.01
N ALA A 594 -21.44 2.67 22.19
CA ALA A 594 -20.19 3.38 22.39
C ALA A 594 -19.05 2.69 21.62
N PHE A 595 -18.43 3.38 20.68
CA PHE A 595 -17.26 2.88 19.94
C PHE A 595 -16.06 3.79 20.19
N ARG A 596 -15.04 3.28 20.89
CA ARG A 596 -13.90 4.10 21.35
C ARG A 596 -12.63 3.91 20.52
N GLY A 597 -12.78 3.43 19.28
CA GLY A 597 -11.68 3.05 18.40
C GLY A 597 -11.54 1.54 18.25
N THR A 598 -10.58 1.13 17.43
CA THR A 598 -10.26 -0.28 17.17
C THR A 598 -9.40 -0.86 18.28
N VAL A 599 -9.61 -2.15 18.57
CA VAL A 599 -8.91 -2.87 19.63
C VAL A 599 -8.37 -4.18 19.08
N ARG A 600 -7.55 -4.87 19.86
CA ARG A 600 -7.16 -6.25 19.51
C ARG A 600 -8.39 -7.15 19.59
N VAL A 601 -8.75 -7.75 18.45
CA VAL A 601 -9.84 -8.72 18.34
C VAL A 601 -9.53 -9.94 19.21
N ARG A 602 -10.52 -10.39 20.00
CA ARG A 602 -10.44 -11.64 20.78
C ARG A 602 -11.09 -12.79 20.02
N SER A 603 -10.76 -14.03 20.39
CA SER A 603 -11.31 -15.23 19.74
C SER A 603 -12.83 -15.32 19.90
N GLU A 604 -13.40 -14.81 20.99
CA GLU A 604 -14.84 -14.75 21.21
C GLU A 604 -15.55 -13.79 20.24
N ASP A 605 -14.89 -12.68 19.85
CA ASP A 605 -15.44 -11.75 18.86
C ASP A 605 -15.53 -12.43 17.49
N ALA A 606 -14.45 -13.11 17.08
CA ALA A 606 -14.44 -13.87 15.84
C ALA A 606 -15.45 -15.02 15.86
N LYS A 607 -15.58 -15.73 17.00
CA LYS A 607 -16.61 -16.76 17.22
C LYS A 607 -18.00 -16.18 17.06
N ALA A 608 -18.30 -15.04 17.69
CA ALA A 608 -19.60 -14.39 17.64
C ALA A 608 -20.05 -14.09 16.20
N LEU A 609 -19.14 -13.52 15.39
CA LEU A 609 -19.43 -13.20 13.99
C LEU A 609 -19.48 -14.45 13.10
N GLY A 610 -18.87 -15.56 13.51
CA GLY A 610 -18.93 -16.84 12.79
C GLY A 610 -20.20 -17.66 13.04
N LEU A 611 -21.02 -17.27 14.02
CA LEU A 611 -22.31 -17.91 14.31
C LEU A 611 -23.41 -17.41 13.37
N ALA A 612 -24.52 -18.16 13.30
CA ALA A 612 -25.67 -17.77 12.50
C ALA A 612 -26.22 -16.38 12.92
N PRO A 613 -26.68 -15.57 11.94
CA PRO A 613 -27.35 -14.29 12.22
C PRO A 613 -28.49 -14.45 13.23
N LEU A 614 -28.70 -13.43 14.05
CA LEU A 614 -29.79 -13.43 15.03
C LEU A 614 -31.15 -13.41 14.34
N LYS A 615 -32.13 -14.13 14.91
CA LYS A 615 -33.47 -14.29 14.32
C LYS A 615 -34.34 -13.03 14.35
N TRP A 616 -34.05 -12.11 15.27
CA TRP A 616 -34.82 -10.87 15.44
C TRP A 616 -34.56 -9.91 14.28
N ARG A 617 -35.54 -9.08 13.92
CA ARG A 617 -35.45 -8.13 12.78
C ARG A 617 -35.40 -6.66 13.20
N LYS A 618 -35.31 -6.40 14.50
CA LYS A 618 -35.32 -5.07 15.09
C LYS A 618 -34.02 -4.81 15.84
N TRP A 619 -33.79 -3.55 16.18
CA TRP A 619 -32.76 -3.15 17.13
C TRP A 619 -32.94 -3.89 18.46
N LEU A 620 -31.84 -4.45 18.97
CA LEU A 620 -31.77 -5.17 20.23
C LEU A 620 -31.14 -4.28 21.30
N THR A 621 -31.89 -3.98 22.34
CA THR A 621 -31.42 -3.17 23.47
C THR A 621 -30.51 -3.99 24.38
N PHE A 622 -29.51 -3.34 24.99
CA PHE A 622 -28.65 -3.94 26.00
C PHE A 622 -28.20 -2.85 26.97
N SER A 623 -27.88 -3.23 28.21
CA SER A 623 -27.41 -2.31 29.23
C SER A 623 -26.42 -2.99 30.17
N GLN A 624 -25.58 -2.20 30.86
CA GLN A 624 -24.64 -2.75 31.84
C GLN A 624 -25.35 -3.64 32.87
N GLY A 625 -26.48 -3.15 33.40
CA GLY A 625 -27.33 -3.91 34.31
C GLY A 625 -26.74 -4.11 35.71
N GLY A 626 -27.05 -5.26 36.30
CA GLY A 626 -26.51 -5.70 37.59
C GLY A 626 -27.37 -5.41 38.83
N GLU A 627 -26.92 -5.89 39.99
CA GLU A 627 -27.67 -5.88 41.25
C GLU A 627 -27.10 -4.93 42.32
N GLU A 628 -26.05 -4.17 42.01
CA GLU A 628 -25.44 -3.20 42.94
C GLU A 628 -26.49 -2.15 43.36
N PRO A 629 -26.83 -2.04 44.66
CA PRO A 629 -27.82 -1.09 45.13
C PRO A 629 -27.27 0.34 45.09
N TRP A 630 -28.12 1.30 44.76
CA TRP A 630 -27.79 2.72 44.78
C TRP A 630 -28.91 3.55 45.40
N ARG A 631 -28.53 4.67 46.00
CA ARG A 631 -29.44 5.66 46.60
C ARG A 631 -28.98 7.07 46.24
N GLN A 632 -29.88 7.90 45.72
CA GLN A 632 -29.55 9.29 45.34
C GLN A 632 -30.72 10.25 45.61
N ALA A 633 -30.40 11.42 46.18
CA ALA A 633 -31.37 12.49 46.38
C ALA A 633 -31.40 13.45 45.18
N ARG A 634 -32.59 13.95 44.84
CA ARG A 634 -32.78 15.06 43.88
C ARG A 634 -33.73 16.12 44.42
N PRO A 635 -33.51 17.41 44.12
CA PRO A 635 -34.43 18.46 44.51
C PRO A 635 -35.82 18.21 43.92
N ARG A 636 -36.87 18.39 44.72
CA ARG A 636 -38.27 18.20 44.31
C ARG A 636 -38.63 19.08 43.12
N ALA A 637 -38.15 20.32 43.12
CA ALA A 637 -38.34 21.25 42.00
C ALA A 637 -37.79 20.69 40.67
N GLU A 638 -36.70 19.91 40.70
CA GLU A 638 -36.12 19.30 39.50
C GLU A 638 -36.96 18.12 39.00
N VAL A 639 -37.51 17.31 39.91
CA VAL A 639 -38.43 16.22 39.58
C VAL A 639 -39.74 16.76 39.00
N GLU A 640 -40.31 17.78 39.63
CA GLU A 640 -41.55 18.42 39.20
C GLU A 640 -41.39 19.18 37.87
N ARG A 641 -40.16 19.61 37.52
CA ARG A 641 -39.88 20.15 36.18
C ARG A 641 -40.05 19.10 35.08
N LEU A 642 -39.81 17.81 35.39
CA LEU A 642 -39.94 16.71 34.43
C LEU A 642 -41.35 16.13 34.40
N LEU A 643 -42.01 16.01 35.55
CA LEU A 643 -43.31 15.31 35.69
C LEU A 643 -44.52 16.26 35.85
N GLY A 644 -44.27 17.54 36.12
CA GLY A 644 -45.27 18.56 36.47
C GLY A 644 -45.27 18.91 37.96
N ARG A 645 -45.67 20.15 38.28
CA ARG A 645 -45.83 20.64 39.66
C ARG A 645 -46.94 19.90 40.40
N GLY A 646 -46.89 19.86 41.73
CA GLY A 646 -47.93 19.24 42.56
C GLY A 646 -47.81 17.71 42.64
N LEU A 647 -46.59 17.17 42.59
CA LEU A 647 -46.36 15.73 42.61
C LEU A 647 -46.66 15.15 44.01
N VAL A 648 -47.54 14.15 44.08
CA VAL A 648 -48.01 13.56 45.35
C VAL A 648 -47.40 12.19 45.61
N SER A 649 -47.27 11.36 44.59
CA SER A 649 -46.72 10.00 44.71
C SER A 649 -46.01 9.54 43.44
N LEU A 650 -45.07 8.61 43.61
CA LEU A 650 -44.31 7.96 42.54
C LEU A 650 -44.23 6.46 42.79
N ARG A 651 -44.48 5.66 41.77
CA ARG A 651 -44.32 4.21 41.76
C ARG A 651 -43.65 3.78 40.46
N PHE A 652 -42.79 2.77 40.54
CA PHE A 652 -42.03 2.25 39.42
C PHE A 652 -42.44 0.81 39.13
N GLU A 653 -42.88 0.54 37.91
CA GLU A 653 -43.34 -0.79 37.53
C GLU A 653 -43.17 -1.01 36.03
N ALA A 654 -42.69 -2.19 35.63
CA ALA A 654 -42.52 -2.59 34.23
C ALA A 654 -41.83 -1.53 33.34
N GLY A 655 -40.78 -0.89 33.85
CA GLY A 655 -40.03 0.15 33.12
C GLY A 655 -40.74 1.50 33.00
N ARG A 656 -41.82 1.72 33.76
CA ARG A 656 -42.60 2.97 33.76
C ARG A 656 -42.63 3.62 35.14
N VAL A 657 -42.75 4.94 35.12
CA VAL A 657 -43.08 5.78 36.27
C VAL A 657 -44.57 6.05 36.24
N HIS A 658 -45.26 5.61 37.29
CA HIS A 658 -46.64 5.94 37.59
C HIS A 658 -46.65 6.98 38.69
N TYR A 659 -47.39 8.07 38.49
CA TYR A 659 -47.39 9.17 39.44
C TYR A 659 -48.74 9.85 39.56
N LEU A 660 -49.02 10.39 40.75
CA LEU A 660 -50.17 11.22 41.03
C LEU A 660 -49.75 12.68 41.09
N ARG A 661 -50.54 13.54 40.45
CA ARG A 661 -50.36 14.99 40.45
C ARG A 661 -51.63 15.69 40.91
N ALA A 662 -51.53 16.52 41.93
CA ALA A 662 -52.59 17.42 42.34
C ALA A 662 -52.75 18.52 41.29
N GLU A 663 -53.91 18.58 40.65
CA GLU A 663 -54.30 19.62 39.70
C GLU A 663 -55.43 20.44 40.31
N THR A 664 -55.42 21.75 40.07
CA THR A 664 -56.46 22.68 40.52
C THR A 664 -57.21 23.19 39.31
N ASP A 665 -58.52 22.95 39.26
CA ASP A 665 -59.43 23.49 38.25
C ASP A 665 -60.56 24.25 38.96
N GLY A 666 -60.56 25.58 38.82
CA GLY A 666 -61.39 26.45 39.65
C GLY A 666 -61.08 26.29 41.15
N ASP A 667 -62.10 25.99 41.96
CA ASP A 667 -61.99 25.78 43.42
C ASP A 667 -61.75 24.31 43.82
N ALA A 668 -61.67 23.38 42.85
CA ALA A 668 -61.51 21.96 43.12
C ALA A 668 -60.05 21.50 42.90
N THR A 669 -59.48 20.84 43.90
CA THR A 669 -58.19 20.13 43.79
C THR A 669 -58.44 18.64 43.65
N PHE A 670 -57.94 18.01 42.59
CA PHE A 670 -58.05 16.57 42.37
C PHE A 670 -56.74 15.97 41.89
N ASP A 671 -56.52 14.71 42.24
CA ASP A 671 -55.30 13.97 41.85
C ASP A 671 -55.50 13.29 40.49
N THR A 672 -54.61 13.59 39.56
CA THR A 672 -54.57 12.94 38.24
C THR A 672 -53.48 11.89 38.20
N ALA A 673 -53.84 10.68 37.77
CA ALA A 673 -52.89 9.60 37.53
C ALA A 673 -52.29 9.72 36.13
N ARG A 674 -50.96 9.69 36.04
CA ARG A 674 -50.21 9.73 34.79
C ARG A 674 -49.14 8.64 34.77
N SER A 675 -48.72 8.25 33.57
CA SER A 675 -47.66 7.25 33.39
C SER A 675 -46.73 7.63 32.26
N VAL A 676 -45.42 7.66 32.53
CA VAL A 676 -44.37 7.95 31.54
C VAL A 676 -43.31 6.85 31.56
N PRO A 677 -42.57 6.64 30.45
CA PRO A 677 -41.40 5.76 30.46
C PRO A 677 -40.40 6.18 31.54
N CYS A 678 -39.90 5.22 32.32
CA CYS A 678 -38.99 5.51 33.42
C CYS A 678 -37.68 6.15 32.95
N ASP A 679 -37.26 5.85 31.71
CA ASP A 679 -36.05 6.43 31.11
C ASP A 679 -36.11 7.96 31.02
N LEU A 680 -37.31 8.57 30.94
CA LEU A 680 -37.48 10.01 30.99
C LEU A 680 -37.00 10.57 32.33
N LEU A 681 -37.38 9.91 33.44
CA LEU A 681 -36.96 10.30 34.78
C LEU A 681 -35.48 9.98 35.02
N ARG A 682 -35.04 8.77 34.66
CA ARG A 682 -33.64 8.35 34.79
C ARG A 682 -32.69 9.29 34.06
N SER A 683 -32.95 9.57 32.79
CA SER A 683 -32.11 10.44 31.97
C SER A 683 -32.18 11.91 32.42
N GLY A 684 -33.36 12.41 32.74
CA GLY A 684 -33.57 13.80 33.19
C GLY A 684 -32.89 14.10 34.52
N LEU A 685 -32.90 13.15 35.46
CA LEU A 685 -32.30 13.27 36.79
C LEU A 685 -30.90 12.66 36.90
N LYS A 686 -30.34 12.12 35.80
CA LYS A 686 -29.04 11.43 35.77
C LYS A 686 -28.93 10.32 36.84
N LEU A 687 -29.96 9.49 36.96
CA LEU A 687 -29.98 8.35 37.89
C LEU A 687 -29.25 7.15 37.26
N PRO A 688 -28.62 6.26 38.07
CA PRO A 688 -27.87 5.11 37.54
C PRO A 688 -28.73 4.16 36.72
N SER A 689 -29.93 3.84 37.18
CA SER A 689 -30.92 3.01 36.50
C SER A 689 -32.35 3.49 36.78
N CYS A 690 -33.36 2.81 36.22
CA CYS A 690 -34.74 3.07 36.64
C CYS A 690 -34.88 2.80 38.15
N PRO A 691 -35.35 3.77 38.96
CA PRO A 691 -35.57 3.54 40.39
C PRO A 691 -36.57 2.41 40.61
N ARG A 692 -36.43 1.70 41.74
CA ARG A 692 -37.44 0.77 42.24
C ARG A 692 -38.40 1.48 43.20
N THR A 693 -37.89 2.43 43.97
CA THR A 693 -38.68 3.22 44.92
C THR A 693 -38.25 4.69 44.90
N ALA A 694 -39.18 5.56 45.29
CA ALA A 694 -38.90 6.95 45.62
C ALA A 694 -39.65 7.33 46.89
N SER A 695 -39.02 8.11 47.76
CA SER A 695 -39.64 8.66 48.97
C SER A 695 -39.46 10.17 49.03
N PHE A 696 -40.50 10.87 49.48
CA PHE A 696 -40.46 12.32 49.69
C PHE A 696 -39.71 12.63 50.99
N ASN A 697 -38.75 13.54 50.92
CA ASN A 697 -37.96 14.01 52.05
C ASN A 697 -37.87 15.55 52.01
N GLY A 698 -38.96 16.20 52.42
CA GLY A 698 -39.11 17.66 52.39
C GLY A 698 -39.00 18.22 50.97
N GLU A 699 -38.00 19.08 50.75
CA GLU A 699 -37.70 19.71 49.45
C GLU A 699 -36.94 18.79 48.48
N SER A 700 -36.71 17.52 48.85
CA SER A 700 -36.00 16.55 48.03
C SER A 700 -36.78 15.24 47.91
N LEU A 701 -36.52 14.50 46.84
CA LEU A 701 -36.96 13.12 46.69
C LEU A 701 -35.74 12.21 46.73
N MET A 702 -35.81 11.17 47.56
CA MET A 702 -34.81 10.11 47.62
C MET A 702 -35.21 8.99 46.68
N PHE A 703 -34.33 8.63 45.75
CA PHE A 703 -34.51 7.53 44.81
C PHE A 703 -33.61 6.36 45.19
N GLU A 704 -34.14 5.15 45.10
CA GLU A 704 -33.40 3.92 45.33
C GLU A 704 -33.61 2.94 44.17
N GLY A 705 -32.55 2.26 43.78
CA GLY A 705 -32.59 1.28 42.70
C GLY A 705 -31.42 0.32 42.74
N ARG A 706 -31.28 -0.48 41.68
CA ARG A 706 -30.17 -1.43 41.51
C ARG A 706 -29.63 -1.38 40.10
N GLY A 707 -28.35 -1.68 39.95
CA GLY A 707 -27.69 -1.78 38.65
C GLY A 707 -27.57 -0.45 37.91
N ARG A 708 -27.22 -0.53 36.63
CA ARG A 708 -26.94 0.62 35.77
C ARG A 708 -27.56 0.47 34.39
N GLY A 709 -28.03 1.57 33.82
CA GLY A 709 -28.62 1.63 32.48
C GLY A 709 -30.15 1.56 32.46
N HIS A 710 -30.73 1.36 31.28
CA HIS A 710 -32.18 1.41 31.09
C HIS A 710 -32.90 0.10 31.44
N GLY A 711 -32.17 -1.02 31.60
CA GLY A 711 -32.74 -2.30 32.06
C GLY A 711 -33.63 -3.01 31.04
N GLU A 712 -33.44 -2.75 29.74
CA GLU A 712 -34.17 -3.44 28.67
C GLU A 712 -33.22 -4.33 27.86
N GLY A 713 -33.69 -5.52 27.49
CA GLY A 713 -32.93 -6.46 26.68
C GLY A 713 -31.80 -7.13 27.46
N LEU A 714 -30.62 -7.26 26.84
CA LEU A 714 -29.48 -7.96 27.44
C LEU A 714 -28.88 -7.17 28.61
N ASP A 715 -28.90 -7.77 29.81
CA ASP A 715 -28.15 -7.32 30.98
C ASP A 715 -26.74 -7.93 30.95
N VAL A 716 -25.71 -7.09 30.81
CA VAL A 716 -24.32 -7.53 30.64
C VAL A 716 -23.76 -8.16 31.92
N GLU A 717 -24.07 -7.62 33.11
CA GLU A 717 -23.63 -8.21 34.38
C GLU A 717 -24.35 -9.53 34.67
N ALA A 718 -25.65 -9.64 34.37
CA ALA A 718 -26.38 -10.90 34.50
C ALA A 718 -25.82 -11.96 33.53
N ALA A 719 -25.51 -11.56 32.28
CA ALA A 719 -24.91 -12.45 31.29
C ALA A 719 -23.55 -13.00 31.75
N LYS A 720 -22.73 -12.20 32.45
CA LYS A 720 -21.47 -12.67 33.05
C LYS A 720 -21.71 -13.75 34.10
N ALA A 721 -22.72 -13.56 34.94
CA ALA A 721 -23.05 -14.47 36.03
C ALA A 721 -23.79 -15.74 35.56
N ALA A 722 -24.45 -15.70 34.40
CA ALA A 722 -25.34 -16.76 33.93
C ALA A 722 -24.67 -18.12 33.70
N GLY A 723 -23.36 -18.15 33.41
CA GLY A 723 -22.61 -19.38 33.08
C GLY A 723 -23.13 -20.17 31.87
N SER A 724 -24.11 -19.61 31.15
CA SER A 724 -24.86 -20.25 30.07
C SER A 724 -24.24 -19.95 28.71
N ARG A 725 -24.64 -20.72 27.68
CA ARG A 725 -24.22 -20.45 26.30
C ARG A 725 -24.86 -19.17 25.78
N SER A 726 -24.18 -18.48 24.87
CA SER A 726 -24.62 -17.22 24.28
C SER A 726 -26.03 -17.29 23.67
N ASP A 727 -26.43 -18.40 23.04
CA ASP A 727 -27.80 -18.55 22.53
C ASP A 727 -28.84 -18.50 23.65
N ALA A 728 -28.60 -19.18 24.78
CA ALA A 728 -29.52 -19.18 25.91
C ALA A 728 -29.61 -17.80 26.57
N ILE A 729 -28.47 -17.11 26.71
CA ILE A 729 -28.41 -15.73 27.22
C ILE A 729 -29.27 -14.80 26.34
N LEU A 730 -29.18 -14.95 25.01
CA LEU A 730 -29.94 -14.11 24.08
C LEU A 730 -31.43 -14.47 24.04
N GLU A 731 -31.79 -15.75 24.14
CA GLU A 731 -33.19 -16.16 24.24
C GLU A 731 -33.83 -15.70 25.56
N GLU A 732 -33.11 -15.72 26.67
CA GLU A 732 -33.61 -15.15 27.93
C GLU A 732 -33.83 -13.64 27.81
N ALA A 733 -32.93 -12.93 27.14
CA ALA A 733 -33.03 -11.48 26.96
C ALA A 733 -34.13 -11.05 25.96
N TYR A 734 -34.44 -11.87 24.95
CA TYR A 734 -35.25 -11.43 23.79
C TYR A 734 -36.30 -12.44 23.29
N GLY A 735 -36.44 -13.61 23.92
CA GLY A 735 -37.27 -14.74 23.47
C GLY A 735 -38.78 -14.59 23.67
N GLN A 736 -39.29 -13.36 23.67
CA GLN A 736 -40.73 -13.07 23.76
C GLN A 736 -41.50 -13.46 22.50
#